data_AF-A0A849Y8K2-F1
#
_entry.id   AF-A0A849Y8K2-F1
#
_cell.length_a   1.000
_cell.length_b   1.000
_cell.length_c   1.000
_cell.angle_alpha   90.00
_cell.angle_beta   90.00
_cell.angle_gamma   90.00
#
_symmetry.space_group_name_H-M   'P 1'
#
loop_
_entity.id
_entity.type
_entity.pdbx_description
1 polymer ?
#
loop_
_entity_poly.entity_id
_entity_poly.type
_entity_poly.pdbx_seq_one_letter_code
_entity_poly.pdbx_strand_id
1 'polypeptide(L)'
;MKAPTRNSKLPKFSKNPAVGSDAEMQRLSLARVAWVLAAIFALAPTATVRAQHNTTVTVDGVASNLAVAFTGTNNLLQVIHGAVLTNTGTFTSSSAARNTAVAAGSGTRWTNTTGIYVGFQGAGNNLLVVSSGAHLVASWIRLGYDATGGNTNNGAIFTDPGTLVLLTGGDNSLGRGTSGNWLTVSNGAVVSNTFSSAALTLGASGTPSNNRALITGSNSQWISTGVNETKVGMYGQGNSLTIADGAFMSARLTLISDQAGSSDNLVTVADRGSILTNFFAVTVGVAGANGRLIVSNGGAVYVGNTGADAVGAGRSAGGSGSILVTGAESLLSTPGGVAVGSNGTLKGYGHLLVADGGIVQATRLESGYDGTGTISNRGGVFQFTTETPTISPLTAGSIVVTNGVIGFRAIHSAPVNLDGTSLTNLVFQGDNGFRLNAATNAAGLASYTFDSVANTGQATNYQRLILTGKNPSWRSTALTLGAGGELVATNTAGASIGAALTNLGTVRVVNGSVAFNGNVVNLGAWITDPMTNAFNGNYTVGPAATIVAAAGDVFAFGSNFVMQSTNRAFDMSGAIVYFGNTNYGITTGTTNHLFDLAGSGALDEGSNLPQLATNFSIGRLVIAADNRLMVTGQVGGGMTNALYVGTLDLSAWATNAANLTNTLQAAISLPNINLYYDGNDPNNAYLGQETFSLWGGGGSLIPVPEPEACALLLAGILVFVRRMRDRG
;
A
#
# COMPACT_ATOMS: atom_id res chain seq x y z
N MET A 1 -119.66 -37.91 33.06
CA MET A 1 -118.22 -38.16 32.77
C MET A 1 -117.68 -36.93 32.05
N LYS A 2 -117.39 -35.86 32.81
CA LYS A 2 -116.03 -35.47 33.27
C LYS A 2 -115.09 -34.95 32.16
N ALA A 3 -115.44 -33.73 31.74
CA ALA A 3 -114.56 -32.59 31.51
C ALA A 3 -113.51 -32.39 32.67
N PRO A 4 -112.52 -31.45 32.64
CA PRO A 4 -112.76 -30.08 32.17
C PRO A 4 -111.59 -29.20 31.62
N THR A 5 -112.03 -28.10 30.97
CA THR A 5 -111.49 -26.71 31.01
C THR A 5 -110.02 -26.40 30.68
N ARG A 6 -109.76 -25.55 29.69
CA ARG A 6 -109.75 -24.05 29.76
C ARG A 6 -108.75 -23.49 30.78
N ASN A 7 -107.77 -22.70 30.29
CA ASN A 7 -107.71 -21.29 30.70
C ASN A 7 -106.94 -20.41 29.72
N SER A 8 -107.66 -19.46 29.14
CA SER A 8 -107.13 -18.31 28.40
C SER A 8 -106.75 -17.17 29.37
N LYS A 9 -105.57 -16.58 29.21
CA LYS A 9 -105.25 -15.24 29.75
C LYS A 9 -104.51 -14.39 28.71
N LEU A 10 -105.16 -13.30 28.30
CA LEU A 10 -104.59 -12.07 27.74
C LEU A 10 -104.63 -11.00 28.86
N PRO A 11 -104.03 -9.78 28.76
CA PRO A 11 -103.35 -9.13 27.61
C PRO A 11 -102.05 -8.30 27.92
N LYS A 12 -101.37 -7.80 26.84
CA LYS A 12 -100.49 -6.58 26.74
C LYS A 12 -99.21 -6.54 27.62
N PHE A 13 -98.02 -6.05 27.23
CA PHE A 13 -97.46 -5.10 26.22
C PHE A 13 -95.95 -5.48 25.97
N SER A 14 -95.12 -4.97 25.02
CA SER A 14 -95.21 -4.10 23.83
C SER A 14 -93.93 -4.23 22.93
N LYS A 15 -93.91 -3.56 21.76
CA LYS A 15 -92.75 -3.12 20.93
C LYS A 15 -91.79 -4.15 20.25
N ASN A 16 -92.03 -4.29 18.94
CA ASN A 16 -91.11 -4.42 17.78
C ASN A 16 -90.10 -5.60 17.62
N PRO A 17 -89.84 -6.01 16.36
CA PRO A 17 -89.00 -7.17 16.03
C PRO A 17 -87.51 -6.78 15.80
N ALA A 18 -86.62 -7.74 16.04
CA ALA A 18 -85.23 -7.68 15.58
C ALA A 18 -85.02 -8.68 14.43
N VAL A 19 -84.42 -8.20 13.35
CA VAL A 19 -84.14 -8.97 12.13
C VAL A 19 -82.93 -9.90 12.36
N GLY A 20 -83.13 -11.21 12.20
CA GLY A 20 -82.03 -12.17 12.07
C GLY A 20 -81.39 -12.02 10.70
N SER A 21 -80.30 -11.26 10.62
CA SER A 21 -79.66 -10.84 9.37
C SER A 21 -78.86 -11.94 8.65
N ASP A 22 -78.78 -11.84 7.32
CA ASP A 22 -77.93 -12.66 6.42
C ASP A 22 -76.44 -12.79 6.84
N ALA A 23 -75.96 -11.91 7.71
CA ALA A 23 -74.62 -11.94 8.29
C ALA A 23 -74.27 -13.29 8.95
N GLU A 24 -75.24 -14.03 9.50
CA GLU A 24 -74.96 -15.30 10.19
C GLU A 24 -74.70 -16.46 9.20
N MET A 25 -75.45 -16.53 8.09
CA MET A 25 -75.16 -17.48 7.00
C MET A 25 -73.87 -17.11 6.25
N GLN A 26 -73.60 -15.82 6.02
CA GLN A 26 -72.35 -15.40 5.41
C GLN A 26 -71.12 -15.75 6.28
N ARG A 27 -71.20 -15.57 7.61
CA ARG A 27 -70.11 -15.95 8.53
C ARG A 27 -69.81 -17.45 8.53
N LEU A 28 -70.82 -18.31 8.46
CA LEU A 28 -70.64 -19.76 8.33
C LEU A 28 -69.99 -20.15 6.99
N SER A 29 -70.28 -19.41 5.91
CA SER A 29 -69.62 -19.62 4.61
C SER A 29 -68.16 -19.16 4.61
N LEU A 30 -67.85 -17.96 5.13
CA LEU A 30 -66.47 -17.45 5.22
C LEU A 30 -65.63 -18.31 6.16
N ALA A 31 -66.17 -18.77 7.29
CA ALA A 31 -65.45 -19.66 8.19
C ALA A 31 -65.09 -20.99 7.51
N ARG A 32 -66.00 -21.58 6.73
CA ARG A 32 -65.70 -22.81 5.96
C ARG A 32 -64.68 -22.56 4.84
N VAL A 33 -64.77 -21.44 4.12
CA VAL A 33 -63.78 -21.08 3.09
C VAL A 33 -62.41 -20.80 3.73
N ALA A 34 -62.35 -20.12 4.88
CA ALA A 34 -61.11 -19.88 5.61
C ALA A 34 -60.50 -21.17 6.18
N TRP A 35 -61.32 -22.10 6.68
CA TRP A 35 -60.84 -23.43 7.11
C TRP A 35 -60.38 -24.30 5.94
N VAL A 36 -61.04 -24.24 4.78
CA VAL A 36 -60.59 -24.94 3.56
C VAL A 36 -59.30 -24.32 3.03
N LEU A 37 -59.15 -22.99 3.01
CA LEU A 37 -57.90 -22.33 2.65
C LEU A 37 -56.77 -22.63 3.64
N ALA A 38 -57.04 -22.59 4.95
CA ALA A 38 -56.07 -22.96 5.98
C ALA A 38 -55.66 -24.44 5.89
N ALA A 39 -56.61 -25.35 5.60
CA ALA A 39 -56.32 -26.75 5.35
C ALA A 39 -55.49 -26.96 4.07
N ILE A 40 -55.77 -26.21 2.99
CA ILE A 40 -54.99 -26.24 1.75
C ILE A 40 -53.56 -25.72 1.99
N PHE A 41 -53.38 -24.65 2.78
CA PHE A 41 -52.06 -24.15 3.16
C PHE A 41 -51.32 -25.09 4.14
N ALA A 42 -52.03 -25.82 5.01
CA ALA A 42 -51.44 -26.79 5.94
C ALA A 42 -51.16 -28.16 5.32
N LEU A 43 -51.79 -28.50 4.19
CA LEU A 43 -51.61 -29.76 3.45
C LEU A 43 -50.88 -29.58 2.11
N ALA A 44 -50.40 -28.37 1.78
CA ALA A 44 -49.55 -28.16 0.63
C ALA A 44 -48.26 -28.97 0.80
N PRO A 45 -48.01 -30.02 0.00
CA PRO A 45 -46.73 -30.71 0.03
C PRO A 45 -45.63 -29.72 -0.35
N THR A 46 -44.41 -29.90 0.16
CA THR A 46 -43.24 -29.21 -0.37
C THR A 46 -43.07 -29.60 -1.83
N ALA A 47 -43.55 -28.73 -2.72
CA ALA A 47 -43.45 -28.92 -4.16
C ALA A 47 -41.97 -29.07 -4.52
N THR A 48 -41.58 -30.31 -4.84
CA THR A 48 -40.21 -30.63 -5.20
C THR A 48 -40.13 -30.60 -6.71
N VAL A 49 -39.62 -29.51 -7.27
CA VAL A 49 -39.37 -29.43 -8.72
C VAL A 49 -38.09 -30.21 -9.00
N ARG A 50 -38.28 -31.40 -9.59
CA ARG A 50 -37.20 -32.25 -10.10
C ARG A 50 -36.88 -31.85 -11.52
N ALA A 51 -35.76 -31.16 -11.71
CA ALA A 51 -35.18 -30.96 -13.02
C ALA A 51 -34.28 -32.16 -13.35
N GLN A 52 -34.50 -32.77 -14.52
CA GLN A 52 -33.73 -33.92 -14.98
C GLN A 52 -32.72 -33.48 -16.04
N HIS A 53 -33.16 -33.08 -17.24
CA HIS A 53 -32.25 -32.60 -18.28
C HIS A 53 -32.80 -31.34 -18.96
N ASN A 54 -31.90 -30.42 -19.30
CA ASN A 54 -32.17 -29.20 -20.08
C ASN A 54 -33.37 -28.38 -19.53
N THR A 55 -33.61 -28.41 -18.23
CA THR A 55 -34.78 -27.78 -17.59
C THR A 55 -34.41 -26.44 -16.97
N THR A 56 -35.18 -25.39 -17.26
CA THR A 56 -35.08 -24.10 -16.58
C THR A 56 -36.15 -23.96 -15.51
N VAL A 57 -35.76 -23.50 -14.33
CA VAL A 57 -36.62 -23.19 -13.18
C VAL A 57 -36.34 -21.74 -12.80
N THR A 58 -37.37 -20.88 -12.88
CA THR A 58 -37.21 -19.44 -12.64
C THR A 58 -38.14 -19.00 -11.51
N VAL A 59 -37.58 -18.29 -10.53
CA VAL A 59 -38.28 -17.57 -9.47
C VAL A 59 -37.98 -16.08 -9.68
N ASP A 60 -38.99 -15.32 -10.08
CA ASP A 60 -38.83 -13.95 -10.57
C ASP A 60 -39.79 -13.01 -9.79
N GLY A 61 -39.24 -12.03 -9.06
CA GLY A 61 -40.00 -11.03 -8.31
C GLY A 61 -40.93 -11.55 -7.19
N VAL A 62 -40.93 -12.85 -6.90
CA VAL A 62 -41.87 -13.51 -5.97
C VAL A 62 -41.17 -14.24 -4.83
N ALA A 63 -41.91 -14.45 -3.73
CA ALA A 63 -41.49 -15.34 -2.65
C ALA A 63 -41.86 -16.80 -2.96
N SER A 64 -40.95 -17.73 -2.69
CA SER A 64 -41.13 -19.17 -2.93
C SER A 64 -40.40 -20.01 -1.88
N ASN A 65 -40.99 -21.15 -1.52
CA ASN A 65 -40.37 -22.17 -0.66
C ASN A 65 -39.91 -23.42 -1.44
N LEU A 66 -39.67 -23.27 -2.75
CA LEU A 66 -39.46 -24.37 -3.68
C LEU A 66 -38.23 -25.22 -3.35
N ALA A 67 -38.44 -26.53 -3.17
CA ALA A 67 -37.35 -27.49 -3.12
C ALA A 67 -36.90 -27.82 -4.55
N VAL A 68 -35.77 -27.23 -4.96
CA VAL A 68 -35.14 -27.50 -6.26
C VAL A 68 -34.06 -28.57 -6.07
N ALA A 69 -34.17 -29.68 -6.81
CA ALA A 69 -33.17 -30.74 -6.85
C ALA A 69 -32.83 -31.08 -8.30
N PHE A 70 -31.61 -30.78 -8.72
CA PHE A 70 -31.13 -31.06 -10.07
C PHE A 70 -30.53 -32.47 -10.11
N THR A 71 -31.13 -33.34 -10.92
CA THR A 71 -30.88 -34.79 -10.93
C THR A 71 -30.25 -35.32 -12.22
N GLY A 72 -29.99 -34.45 -13.18
CA GLY A 72 -29.27 -34.76 -14.42
C GLY A 72 -28.52 -33.54 -14.96
N THR A 73 -28.65 -33.23 -16.25
CA THR A 73 -27.69 -32.35 -16.95
C THR A 73 -28.26 -31.07 -17.55
N ASN A 74 -27.46 -30.00 -17.57
CA ASN A 74 -27.77 -28.71 -18.23
C ASN A 74 -29.03 -28.02 -17.68
N ASN A 75 -29.36 -28.21 -16.40
CA ASN A 75 -30.49 -27.53 -15.77
C ASN A 75 -30.07 -26.14 -15.25
N LEU A 76 -30.99 -25.18 -15.31
CA LEU A 76 -30.78 -23.79 -14.91
C LEU A 76 -31.78 -23.39 -13.81
N LEU A 77 -31.29 -22.94 -12.66
CA LEU A 77 -32.08 -22.28 -11.63
C LEU A 77 -31.81 -20.78 -11.70
N GLN A 78 -32.85 -19.96 -11.77
CA GLN A 78 -32.77 -18.51 -11.67
C GLN A 78 -33.63 -18.03 -10.51
N VAL A 79 -33.04 -17.21 -9.63
CA VAL A 79 -33.71 -16.46 -8.58
C VAL A 79 -33.38 -14.99 -8.83
N ILE A 80 -34.32 -14.21 -9.34
CA ILE A 80 -34.03 -12.91 -9.97
C ILE A 80 -35.06 -11.81 -9.64
N HIS A 81 -34.69 -10.57 -9.92
CA HIS A 81 -35.51 -9.36 -9.83
C HIS A 81 -36.23 -9.17 -8.48
N GLY A 82 -35.54 -9.42 -7.36
CA GLY A 82 -36.13 -9.26 -6.02
C GLY A 82 -36.83 -10.52 -5.48
N ALA A 83 -36.71 -11.66 -6.17
CA ALA A 83 -37.26 -12.93 -5.71
C ALA A 83 -36.69 -13.39 -4.36
N VAL A 84 -37.53 -14.01 -3.54
CA VAL A 84 -37.16 -14.58 -2.24
C VAL A 84 -37.34 -16.09 -2.26
N LEU A 85 -36.26 -16.85 -2.41
CA LEU A 85 -36.28 -18.31 -2.36
C LEU A 85 -35.83 -18.80 -0.97
N THR A 86 -36.66 -19.61 -0.30
CA THR A 86 -36.24 -20.35 0.90
C THR A 86 -36.31 -21.85 0.63
N ASN A 87 -35.20 -22.58 0.70
CA ASN A 87 -35.19 -24.02 0.42
C ASN A 87 -34.36 -24.84 1.41
N THR A 88 -34.56 -26.16 1.38
CA THR A 88 -33.74 -27.17 2.04
C THR A 88 -32.99 -27.98 0.98
N GLY A 89 -31.83 -28.54 1.34
CA GLY A 89 -31.15 -29.55 0.53
C GLY A 89 -30.19 -29.04 -0.54
N THR A 90 -29.74 -29.98 -1.37
CA THR A 90 -28.64 -29.86 -2.34
C THR A 90 -29.04 -29.12 -3.61
N PHE A 91 -28.20 -28.21 -4.13
CA PHE A 91 -28.40 -27.62 -5.47
C PHE A 91 -28.31 -28.68 -6.59
N THR A 92 -27.39 -29.65 -6.46
CA THR A 92 -27.24 -30.81 -7.35
C THR A 92 -27.25 -32.13 -6.58
N SER A 93 -27.90 -33.17 -7.09
CA SER A 93 -27.79 -34.54 -6.55
C SER A 93 -26.64 -35.34 -7.19
N SER A 94 -26.54 -36.63 -6.84
CA SER A 94 -25.65 -37.58 -7.50
C SER A 94 -25.88 -37.62 -9.02
N SER A 95 -24.77 -37.71 -9.76
CA SER A 95 -24.68 -37.76 -11.23
C SER A 95 -25.15 -36.51 -12.00
N ALA A 96 -25.43 -35.40 -11.33
CA ALA A 96 -25.91 -34.17 -11.98
C ALA A 96 -24.74 -33.29 -12.49
N ALA A 97 -24.70 -32.98 -13.78
CA ALA A 97 -23.58 -32.32 -14.45
C ALA A 97 -23.98 -31.02 -15.19
N ARG A 98 -23.05 -30.09 -15.37
CA ARG A 98 -23.26 -28.88 -16.22
C ARG A 98 -24.48 -28.04 -15.82
N ASN A 99 -24.94 -28.13 -14.57
CA ASN A 99 -26.08 -27.35 -14.10
C ASN A 99 -25.64 -25.96 -13.61
N THR A 100 -26.52 -24.96 -13.69
CA THR A 100 -26.23 -23.60 -13.23
C THR A 100 -27.32 -23.11 -12.28
N ALA A 101 -26.93 -22.51 -11.15
CA ALA A 101 -27.81 -21.66 -10.35
C ALA A 101 -27.34 -20.22 -10.46
N VAL A 102 -28.29 -19.29 -10.57
CA VAL A 102 -28.08 -17.85 -10.57
C VAL A 102 -29.01 -17.24 -9.53
N ALA A 103 -28.45 -16.53 -8.56
CA ALA A 103 -29.18 -15.57 -7.73
C ALA A 103 -28.69 -14.16 -8.09
N ALA A 104 -29.53 -13.33 -8.70
CA ALA A 104 -29.10 -12.04 -9.23
C ALA A 104 -30.11 -10.91 -9.01
N GLY A 105 -29.59 -9.68 -8.90
CA GLY A 105 -30.39 -8.46 -8.80
C GLY A 105 -30.64 -7.99 -7.37
N SER A 106 -30.81 -6.68 -7.22
CA SER A 106 -31.08 -6.04 -5.92
C SER A 106 -32.37 -6.56 -5.29
N GLY A 107 -32.34 -6.78 -3.98
CA GLY A 107 -33.46 -7.33 -3.20
C GLY A 107 -33.65 -8.84 -3.33
N THR A 108 -33.01 -9.50 -4.30
CA THR A 108 -33.05 -10.96 -4.45
C THR A 108 -32.43 -11.62 -3.23
N ARG A 109 -33.15 -12.55 -2.60
CA ARG A 109 -32.68 -13.29 -1.42
C ARG A 109 -32.90 -14.79 -1.57
N TRP A 110 -31.80 -15.55 -1.59
CA TRP A 110 -31.85 -17.00 -1.48
C TRP A 110 -31.40 -17.43 -0.09
N THR A 111 -32.24 -18.13 0.66
CA THR A 111 -31.92 -18.73 1.96
C THR A 111 -32.03 -20.25 1.86
N ASN A 112 -30.89 -20.95 1.87
CA ASN A 112 -30.87 -22.38 2.10
C ASN A 112 -30.74 -22.64 3.60
N THR A 113 -31.74 -23.28 4.21
CA THR A 113 -31.75 -23.54 5.66
C THR A 113 -30.81 -24.67 6.10
N THR A 114 -30.18 -25.34 5.13
CA THR A 114 -29.14 -26.35 5.32
C THR A 114 -27.83 -25.83 4.73
N GLY A 115 -27.21 -26.52 3.76
CA GLY A 115 -26.09 -25.98 3.00
C GLY A 115 -26.13 -26.43 1.54
N ILE A 116 -25.33 -25.77 0.71
CA ILE A 116 -25.36 -25.92 -0.75
C ILE A 116 -24.18 -26.75 -1.22
N TYR A 117 -24.48 -27.86 -1.90
CA TYR A 117 -23.51 -28.63 -2.67
C TYR A 117 -23.57 -28.24 -4.15
N VAL A 118 -22.41 -27.96 -4.74
CA VAL A 118 -22.22 -27.75 -6.18
C VAL A 118 -21.41 -28.92 -6.72
N GLY A 119 -22.09 -29.89 -7.33
CA GLY A 119 -21.56 -31.23 -7.62
C GLY A 119 -21.48 -32.09 -6.36
N PHE A 120 -22.50 -32.93 -6.13
CA PHE A 120 -22.57 -33.87 -5.01
C PHE A 120 -22.53 -35.31 -5.53
N GLN A 121 -21.57 -36.13 -5.09
CA GLN A 121 -21.49 -37.58 -5.37
C GLN A 121 -21.68 -38.00 -6.84
N GLY A 122 -21.24 -37.17 -7.79
CA GLY A 122 -21.12 -37.55 -9.19
C GLY A 122 -21.40 -36.42 -10.17
N ALA A 123 -20.55 -36.36 -11.19
CA ALA A 123 -20.56 -35.44 -12.33
C ALA A 123 -20.29 -33.95 -12.04
N GLY A 124 -19.49 -33.36 -12.93
CA GLY A 124 -18.84 -32.06 -12.75
C GLY A 124 -19.36 -30.93 -13.62
N ASN A 125 -18.61 -29.83 -13.63
CA ASN A 125 -18.91 -28.59 -14.36
C ASN A 125 -20.22 -27.90 -13.91
N ASN A 126 -20.68 -28.12 -12.67
CA ASN A 126 -21.80 -27.37 -12.12
C ASN A 126 -21.33 -25.99 -11.64
N LEU A 127 -22.18 -24.97 -11.77
CA LEU A 127 -21.87 -23.57 -11.49
C LEU A 127 -22.91 -22.93 -10.55
N LEU A 128 -22.43 -22.21 -9.54
CA LEU A 128 -23.24 -21.30 -8.74
C LEU A 128 -22.82 -19.85 -9.00
N VAL A 129 -23.75 -18.98 -9.37
CA VAL A 129 -23.54 -17.54 -9.53
C VAL A 129 -24.39 -16.79 -8.52
N VAL A 130 -23.78 -15.87 -7.78
CA VAL A 130 -24.50 -14.85 -7.00
C VAL A 130 -23.98 -13.49 -7.44
N SER A 131 -24.86 -12.61 -7.89
CA SER A 131 -24.45 -11.35 -8.53
C SER A 131 -25.40 -10.18 -8.27
N SER A 132 -24.95 -9.01 -8.69
CA SER A 132 -25.77 -7.81 -8.93
C SER A 132 -26.64 -7.38 -7.74
N GLY A 133 -26.11 -7.52 -6.52
CA GLY A 133 -26.80 -7.12 -5.28
C GLY A 133 -27.66 -8.21 -4.62
N ALA A 134 -27.52 -9.47 -5.04
CA ALA A 134 -28.26 -10.59 -4.46
C ALA A 134 -27.65 -11.09 -3.13
N HIS A 135 -28.51 -11.52 -2.21
CA HIS A 135 -28.13 -12.04 -0.90
C HIS A 135 -28.35 -13.56 -0.82
N LEU A 136 -27.27 -14.34 -0.73
CA LEU A 136 -27.31 -15.78 -0.46
C LEU A 136 -27.01 -16.05 1.02
N VAL A 137 -27.87 -16.82 1.69
CA VAL A 137 -27.65 -17.31 3.05
C VAL A 137 -27.67 -18.84 3.02
N ALA A 138 -26.63 -19.47 3.55
CA ALA A 138 -26.55 -20.92 3.75
C ALA A 138 -25.76 -21.23 5.02
N SER A 139 -25.81 -22.46 5.54
CA SER A 139 -24.85 -22.89 6.57
C SER A 139 -23.44 -22.92 5.95
N TRP A 140 -23.28 -23.76 4.94
CA TRP A 140 -22.02 -23.97 4.21
C TRP A 140 -22.25 -24.02 2.70
N ILE A 141 -21.21 -23.74 1.93
CA ILE A 141 -21.09 -24.03 0.51
C ILE A 141 -19.95 -25.03 0.30
N ARG A 142 -20.22 -26.08 -0.47
CA ARG A 142 -19.27 -27.16 -0.79
C ARG A 142 -19.20 -27.36 -2.29
N LEU A 143 -18.08 -26.96 -2.89
CA LEU A 143 -17.82 -27.09 -4.32
C LEU A 143 -17.05 -28.39 -4.55
N GLY A 144 -17.68 -29.35 -5.23
CA GLY A 144 -17.13 -30.69 -5.41
C GLY A 144 -17.08 -31.49 -4.11
N TYR A 145 -18.18 -32.15 -3.75
CA TYR A 145 -18.22 -33.13 -2.66
C TYR A 145 -18.38 -34.53 -3.25
N ASP A 146 -17.39 -35.40 -3.04
CA ASP A 146 -17.46 -36.80 -3.45
C ASP A 146 -16.61 -37.68 -2.52
N ALA A 147 -17.06 -38.90 -2.25
CA ALA A 147 -16.27 -39.92 -1.55
C ALA A 147 -15.52 -40.85 -2.52
N THR A 148 -15.83 -40.77 -3.82
CA THR A 148 -15.33 -41.67 -4.87
C THR A 148 -14.38 -41.00 -5.88
N GLY A 149 -14.21 -39.68 -5.81
CA GLY A 149 -13.21 -38.93 -6.59
C GLY A 149 -13.55 -38.65 -8.06
N GLY A 150 -14.74 -39.04 -8.56
CA GLY A 150 -15.11 -38.90 -9.97
C GLY A 150 -15.60 -37.49 -10.36
N ASN A 151 -15.94 -36.65 -9.39
CA ASN A 151 -16.43 -35.29 -9.62
C ASN A 151 -15.27 -34.27 -9.75
N THR A 152 -15.36 -33.33 -10.70
CA THR A 152 -14.33 -32.30 -10.98
C THR A 152 -14.93 -30.99 -11.53
N ASN A 153 -14.14 -29.93 -11.55
CA ASN A 153 -14.42 -28.68 -12.29
C ASN A 153 -15.72 -27.94 -11.91
N ASN A 154 -16.24 -28.10 -10.69
CA ASN A 154 -17.38 -27.29 -10.24
C ASN A 154 -16.93 -25.88 -9.88
N GLY A 155 -17.74 -24.88 -10.22
CA GLY A 155 -17.44 -23.47 -10.09
C GLY A 155 -18.38 -22.73 -9.15
N ALA A 156 -17.90 -21.63 -8.56
CA ALA A 156 -18.75 -20.58 -8.04
C ALA A 156 -18.21 -19.18 -8.37
N ILE A 157 -19.11 -18.25 -8.70
CA ILE A 157 -18.82 -16.84 -8.95
C ILE A 157 -19.68 -16.01 -8.02
N PHE A 158 -19.06 -15.22 -7.15
CA PHE A 158 -19.71 -14.17 -6.37
C PHE A 158 -19.17 -12.83 -6.87
N THR A 159 -20.04 -11.96 -7.38
CA THR A 159 -19.60 -10.75 -8.10
C THR A 159 -20.57 -9.58 -7.95
N ASP A 160 -20.15 -8.40 -8.38
CA ASP A 160 -20.80 -7.08 -8.28
C ASP A 160 -20.98 -6.51 -6.85
N PRO A 161 -21.04 -5.18 -6.70
CA PRO A 161 -21.26 -4.53 -5.41
C PRO A 161 -22.62 -4.88 -4.79
N GLY A 162 -22.64 -5.00 -3.46
CA GLY A 162 -23.84 -5.31 -2.68
C GLY A 162 -24.23 -6.80 -2.68
N THR A 163 -23.55 -7.63 -3.48
CA THR A 163 -23.67 -9.09 -3.38
C THR A 163 -23.13 -9.57 -2.04
N LEU A 164 -23.96 -10.33 -1.32
CA LEU A 164 -23.62 -10.88 0.00
C LEU A 164 -23.85 -12.40 0.03
N VAL A 165 -22.80 -13.14 0.38
CA VAL A 165 -22.88 -14.58 0.69
C VAL A 165 -22.60 -14.79 2.18
N LEU A 166 -23.64 -15.07 2.97
CA LEU A 166 -23.55 -15.31 4.41
C LEU A 166 -23.55 -16.81 4.71
N LEU A 167 -22.50 -17.27 5.38
CA LEU A 167 -22.20 -18.66 5.69
C LEU A 167 -22.25 -18.87 7.21
N THR A 168 -23.30 -19.55 7.69
CA THR A 168 -23.70 -19.55 9.10
C THR A 168 -23.33 -20.84 9.87
N GLY A 169 -22.79 -21.88 9.22
CA GLY A 169 -22.55 -23.16 9.88
C GLY A 169 -21.68 -24.16 9.10
N GLY A 170 -20.74 -24.83 9.78
CA GLY A 170 -19.93 -25.94 9.25
C GLY A 170 -18.85 -25.57 8.23
N ASP A 171 -18.18 -26.60 7.68
CA ASP A 171 -16.99 -26.42 6.84
C ASP A 171 -17.31 -26.07 5.38
N ASN A 172 -16.94 -24.86 4.99
CA ASN A 172 -16.87 -24.41 3.60
C ASN A 172 -15.65 -25.03 2.91
N SER A 173 -15.88 -25.77 1.84
CA SER A 173 -14.78 -26.51 1.16
C SER A 173 -14.87 -26.49 -0.36
N LEU A 174 -13.68 -26.37 -0.96
CA LEU A 174 -13.40 -26.45 -2.38
C LEU A 174 -12.61 -27.73 -2.61
N GLY A 175 -13.25 -28.72 -3.22
CA GLY A 175 -12.65 -30.02 -3.44
C GLY A 175 -12.60 -30.89 -2.18
N ARG A 176 -13.78 -31.32 -1.67
CA ARG A 176 -13.81 -32.38 -0.65
C ARG A 176 -13.84 -33.74 -1.36
N GLY A 177 -12.66 -34.37 -1.44
CA GLY A 177 -12.43 -35.61 -2.20
C GLY A 177 -12.39 -35.43 -3.72
N THR A 178 -12.34 -34.20 -4.24
CA THR A 178 -12.45 -33.90 -5.68
C THR A 178 -11.43 -32.87 -6.17
N SER A 179 -11.18 -32.83 -7.48
CA SER A 179 -10.12 -32.02 -8.10
C SER A 179 -10.65 -30.94 -9.05
N GLY A 180 -9.87 -29.87 -9.25
CA GLY A 180 -10.15 -28.84 -10.27
C GLY A 180 -11.33 -27.91 -9.99
N ASN A 181 -11.95 -27.96 -8.81
CA ASN A 181 -13.04 -27.06 -8.46
C ASN A 181 -12.51 -25.64 -8.21
N TRP A 182 -13.32 -24.63 -8.52
CA TRP A 182 -12.88 -23.23 -8.49
C TRP A 182 -13.93 -22.29 -7.90
N LEU A 183 -13.45 -21.18 -7.34
CA LEU A 183 -14.24 -20.11 -6.75
C LEU A 183 -13.64 -18.75 -7.17
N THR A 184 -14.49 -17.81 -7.53
CA THR A 184 -14.12 -16.41 -7.73
C THR A 184 -15.02 -15.49 -6.90
N VAL A 185 -14.41 -14.63 -6.09
CA VAL A 185 -15.05 -13.49 -5.42
C VAL A 185 -14.49 -12.22 -6.04
N SER A 186 -15.36 -11.37 -6.60
CA SER A 186 -14.95 -10.28 -7.49
C SER A 186 -15.84 -9.03 -7.41
N ASN A 187 -15.37 -7.92 -7.97
CA ASN A 187 -16.13 -6.70 -8.23
C ASN A 187 -16.91 -6.13 -7.03
N GLY A 188 -16.41 -6.26 -5.80
CA GLY A 188 -17.06 -5.71 -4.61
C GLY A 188 -18.05 -6.65 -3.91
N ALA A 189 -18.10 -7.92 -4.29
CA ALA A 189 -18.89 -8.94 -3.58
C ALA A 189 -18.26 -9.30 -2.21
N VAL A 190 -19.12 -9.59 -1.22
CA VAL A 190 -18.71 -9.95 0.14
C VAL A 190 -19.16 -11.38 0.47
N VAL A 191 -18.20 -12.22 0.88
CA VAL A 191 -18.47 -13.47 1.57
C VAL A 191 -18.19 -13.28 3.06
N SER A 192 -19.13 -13.68 3.92
CA SER A 192 -19.01 -13.59 5.37
C SER A 192 -19.28 -14.95 6.00
N ASN A 193 -18.29 -15.51 6.71
CA ASN A 193 -18.39 -16.75 7.45
C ASN A 193 -18.40 -16.48 8.96
N THR A 194 -19.49 -16.86 9.62
CA THR A 194 -19.77 -16.57 11.04
C THR A 194 -19.71 -17.81 11.94
N PHE A 195 -19.30 -18.97 11.43
CA PHE A 195 -19.20 -20.22 12.21
C PHE A 195 -17.77 -20.49 12.71
N SER A 196 -17.57 -21.49 13.56
CA SER A 196 -16.32 -21.66 14.34
C SER A 196 -15.31 -22.70 13.83
N SER A 197 -15.60 -23.52 12.81
CA SER A 197 -14.70 -24.62 12.41
C SER A 197 -13.66 -24.25 11.33
N ALA A 198 -14.10 -23.84 10.13
CA ALA A 198 -13.22 -23.49 9.02
C ALA A 198 -13.73 -22.27 8.25
N ALA A 199 -12.82 -21.37 7.86
CA ALA A 199 -13.10 -20.23 6.99
C ALA A 199 -13.39 -20.75 5.57
N LEU A 200 -12.38 -21.42 5.01
CA LEU A 200 -12.26 -21.87 3.64
C LEU A 200 -11.23 -23.01 3.60
N THR A 201 -11.62 -24.20 3.13
CA THR A 201 -10.70 -25.35 2.98
C THR A 201 -10.61 -25.80 1.53
N LEU A 202 -9.43 -25.71 0.93
CA LEU A 202 -9.12 -26.25 -0.38
C LEU A 202 -8.46 -27.63 -0.22
N GLY A 203 -8.96 -28.64 -0.95
CA GLY A 203 -8.39 -29.98 -0.95
C GLY A 203 -8.60 -30.74 0.38
N ALA A 204 -9.85 -30.92 0.78
CA ALA A 204 -10.25 -31.65 1.99
C ALA A 204 -10.42 -33.16 1.71
N SER A 205 -9.83 -34.02 2.55
CA SER A 205 -9.92 -35.50 2.55
C SER A 205 -9.58 -36.24 1.25
N GLY A 206 -8.76 -37.29 1.33
CA GLY A 206 -8.30 -38.06 0.16
C GLY A 206 -7.12 -37.39 -0.55
N THR A 207 -7.04 -37.52 -1.88
CA THR A 207 -5.98 -36.91 -2.74
C THR A 207 -6.51 -35.80 -3.69
N PRO A 208 -7.38 -34.87 -3.25
CA PRO A 208 -7.91 -33.82 -4.11
C PRO A 208 -6.81 -32.88 -4.62
N SER A 209 -6.92 -32.41 -5.85
CA SER A 209 -5.86 -31.60 -6.46
C SER A 209 -6.36 -30.41 -7.25
N ASN A 210 -5.49 -29.42 -7.46
CA ASN A 210 -5.74 -28.31 -8.40
C ASN A 210 -7.02 -27.48 -8.11
N ASN A 211 -7.55 -27.49 -6.88
CA ASN A 211 -8.68 -26.63 -6.52
C ASN A 211 -8.19 -25.19 -6.31
N ARG A 212 -8.97 -24.20 -6.76
CA ARG A 212 -8.53 -22.79 -6.82
C ARG A 212 -9.55 -21.82 -6.21
N ALA A 213 -9.08 -20.89 -5.40
CA ALA A 213 -9.87 -19.76 -4.92
C ALA A 213 -9.20 -18.45 -5.37
N LEU A 214 -9.97 -17.56 -5.98
CA LEU A 214 -9.52 -16.21 -6.37
C LEU A 214 -10.43 -15.18 -5.69
N ILE A 215 -9.83 -14.26 -4.94
CA ILE A 215 -10.50 -13.09 -4.37
C ILE A 215 -9.80 -11.89 -5.03
N THR A 216 -10.50 -11.15 -5.90
CA THR A 216 -9.91 -10.14 -6.78
C THR A 216 -10.77 -8.88 -6.83
N GLY A 217 -10.14 -7.73 -6.99
CA GLY A 217 -10.79 -6.44 -7.23
C GLY A 217 -11.10 -5.69 -5.95
N SER A 218 -11.02 -4.37 -6.04
CA SER A 218 -11.26 -3.45 -4.94
C SER A 218 -12.59 -3.72 -4.24
N ASN A 219 -12.59 -3.74 -2.91
CA ASN A 219 -13.75 -4.00 -2.06
C ASN A 219 -14.34 -5.42 -2.14
N SER A 220 -13.76 -6.35 -2.90
CA SER A 220 -14.13 -7.77 -2.81
C SER A 220 -13.58 -8.35 -1.50
N GLN A 221 -14.42 -9.05 -0.72
CA GLN A 221 -14.06 -9.49 0.63
C GLN A 221 -14.40 -10.95 0.92
N TRP A 222 -13.49 -11.64 1.62
CA TRP A 222 -13.80 -12.87 2.34
C TRP A 222 -13.54 -12.66 3.84
N ILE A 223 -14.61 -12.40 4.59
CA ILE A 223 -14.57 -12.12 6.01
C ILE A 223 -14.83 -13.42 6.78
N SER A 224 -13.92 -13.79 7.67
CA SER A 224 -14.14 -14.85 8.66
C SER A 224 -14.09 -14.26 10.06
N THR A 225 -15.17 -14.41 10.83
CA THR A 225 -15.31 -13.81 12.17
C THR A 225 -15.16 -14.85 13.27
N GLY A 226 -14.09 -14.75 14.06
CA GLY A 226 -13.87 -15.60 15.23
C GLY A 226 -12.68 -16.55 15.06
N VAL A 227 -12.89 -17.85 15.24
CA VAL A 227 -11.82 -18.87 15.34
C VAL A 227 -11.47 -19.58 14.02
N ASN A 228 -12.05 -19.15 12.90
CA ASN A 228 -11.99 -19.81 11.59
C ASN A 228 -10.57 -20.00 11.03
N GLU A 229 -10.30 -21.21 10.53
CA GLU A 229 -9.03 -21.54 9.85
C GLU A 229 -9.20 -21.58 8.33
N THR A 230 -8.28 -20.96 7.59
CA THR A 230 -8.11 -21.12 6.13
C THR A 230 -7.08 -22.21 5.88
N LYS A 231 -7.43 -23.23 5.09
CA LYS A 231 -6.55 -24.36 4.81
C LYS A 231 -6.39 -24.53 3.30
N VAL A 232 -5.17 -24.43 2.79
CA VAL A 232 -4.87 -24.56 1.36
C VAL A 232 -4.05 -25.83 1.12
N GLY A 233 -4.74 -26.87 0.68
CA GLY A 233 -4.23 -28.24 0.66
C GLY A 233 -4.21 -28.83 2.07
N MET A 234 -5.38 -29.21 2.58
CA MET A 234 -5.44 -29.92 3.86
C MET A 234 -4.77 -31.29 3.72
N TYR A 235 -5.24 -32.10 2.76
CA TYR A 235 -4.60 -33.36 2.34
C TYR A 235 -4.20 -33.33 0.86
N GLY A 236 -4.71 -32.35 0.11
CA GLY A 236 -4.58 -32.27 -1.34
C GLY A 236 -3.26 -31.68 -1.84
N GLN A 237 -3.03 -31.82 -3.15
CA GLN A 237 -1.84 -31.33 -3.85
C GLN A 237 -2.14 -30.23 -4.88
N GLY A 238 -1.25 -29.25 -5.02
CA GLY A 238 -1.34 -28.20 -6.04
C GLY A 238 -2.59 -27.31 -5.95
N ASN A 239 -3.19 -27.15 -4.77
CA ASN A 239 -4.33 -26.25 -4.55
C ASN A 239 -3.83 -24.81 -4.35
N SER A 240 -4.59 -23.81 -4.81
CA SER A 240 -4.15 -22.40 -4.79
C SER A 240 -5.20 -21.42 -4.29
N LEU A 241 -4.80 -20.48 -3.44
CA LEU A 241 -5.58 -19.29 -3.05
C LEU A 241 -4.83 -18.04 -3.51
N THR A 242 -5.53 -17.15 -4.22
CA THR A 242 -5.01 -15.86 -4.68
C THR A 242 -5.88 -14.73 -4.16
N ILE A 243 -5.25 -13.71 -3.57
CA ILE A 243 -5.87 -12.46 -3.14
C ILE A 243 -5.14 -11.34 -3.92
N ALA A 244 -5.86 -10.65 -4.81
CA ALA A 244 -5.30 -9.77 -5.82
C ALA A 244 -6.13 -8.49 -6.06
N ASP A 245 -5.57 -7.54 -6.80
CA ASP A 245 -6.24 -6.33 -7.31
C ASP A 245 -7.02 -5.49 -6.25
N GLY A 246 -6.52 -5.43 -5.00
CA GLY A 246 -7.13 -4.65 -3.91
C GLY A 246 -8.20 -5.38 -3.10
N ALA A 247 -8.23 -6.72 -3.15
CA ALA A 247 -9.16 -7.56 -2.39
C ALA A 247 -8.74 -7.80 -0.93
N PHE A 248 -9.70 -8.13 -0.05
CA PHE A 248 -9.46 -8.38 1.37
C PHE A 248 -9.88 -9.79 1.80
N MET A 249 -9.07 -10.43 2.65
CA MET A 249 -9.44 -11.67 3.35
C MET A 249 -9.06 -11.63 4.84
N SER A 250 -9.94 -12.12 5.71
CA SER A 250 -9.63 -12.38 7.12
C SER A 250 -9.79 -13.85 7.50
N ALA A 251 -8.91 -14.32 8.40
CA ALA A 251 -8.96 -15.62 9.06
C ALA A 251 -8.37 -15.52 10.48
N ARG A 252 -8.56 -16.53 11.33
CA ARG A 252 -7.73 -16.70 12.54
C ARG A 252 -6.37 -17.24 12.16
N LEU A 253 -6.33 -18.28 11.33
CA LEU A 253 -5.13 -19.06 11.00
C LEU A 253 -5.13 -19.39 9.51
N THR A 254 -3.97 -19.29 8.86
CA THR A 254 -3.77 -19.79 7.49
C THR A 254 -2.77 -20.94 7.51
N LEU A 255 -3.18 -22.12 7.06
CA LEU A 255 -2.36 -23.32 6.94
C LEU A 255 -2.21 -23.70 5.46
N ILE A 256 -0.99 -23.95 5.01
CA ILE A 256 -0.67 -24.33 3.63
C ILE A 256 0.08 -25.66 3.66
N SER A 257 -0.36 -26.67 2.90
CA SER A 257 0.13 -28.05 3.00
C SER A 257 0.08 -28.56 4.46
N ASP A 258 -1.14 -28.72 4.99
CA ASP A 258 -1.40 -28.97 6.41
C ASP A 258 -1.00 -30.39 6.84
N GLN A 259 -1.51 -31.42 6.18
CA GLN A 259 -1.35 -32.81 6.58
C GLN A 259 -0.31 -33.55 5.72
N ALA A 260 0.21 -34.65 6.25
CA ALA A 260 1.10 -35.55 5.49
C ALA A 260 0.44 -36.01 4.18
N GLY A 261 1.22 -36.00 3.09
CA GLY A 261 0.73 -36.32 1.75
C GLY A 261 0.18 -35.12 0.95
N SER A 262 -0.05 -33.96 1.58
CA SER A 262 -0.30 -32.71 0.84
C SER A 262 1.00 -32.14 0.27
N SER A 263 0.96 -31.60 -0.96
CA SER A 263 2.14 -31.02 -1.61
C SER A 263 1.85 -29.81 -2.52
N ASP A 264 2.85 -28.96 -2.73
CA ASP A 264 2.89 -27.95 -3.81
C ASP A 264 1.78 -26.88 -3.78
N ASN A 265 1.08 -26.76 -2.64
CA ASN A 265 -0.01 -25.82 -2.42
C ASN A 265 0.50 -24.38 -2.28
N LEU A 266 -0.27 -23.41 -2.77
CA LEU A 266 0.16 -22.01 -2.92
C LEU A 266 -0.87 -21.02 -2.36
N VAL A 267 -0.41 -20.06 -1.56
CA VAL A 267 -1.13 -18.81 -1.29
C VAL A 267 -0.36 -17.66 -1.92
N THR A 268 -1.06 -16.80 -2.65
CA THR A 268 -0.51 -15.56 -3.23
C THR A 268 -1.32 -14.37 -2.76
N VAL A 269 -0.65 -13.36 -2.23
CA VAL A 269 -1.21 -12.04 -1.89
C VAL A 269 -0.47 -11.01 -2.72
N ALA A 270 -1.09 -10.55 -3.80
CA ALA A 270 -0.45 -9.73 -4.82
C ALA A 270 -1.17 -8.38 -4.99
N ASP A 271 -0.42 -7.38 -5.41
CA ASP A 271 -0.91 -6.07 -5.86
C ASP A 271 -1.36 -5.13 -4.74
N ARG A 272 -1.20 -3.84 -4.98
CA ARG A 272 -1.36 -2.79 -3.96
C ARG A 272 -2.78 -2.78 -3.38
N GLY A 273 -2.85 -2.87 -2.04
CA GLY A 273 -4.11 -2.87 -1.29
C GLY A 273 -4.74 -4.25 -1.11
N SER A 274 -4.19 -5.31 -1.73
CA SER A 274 -4.61 -6.68 -1.45
C SER A 274 -4.11 -7.13 -0.08
N ILE A 275 -5.02 -7.59 0.78
CA ILE A 275 -4.74 -7.82 2.20
C ILE A 275 -5.21 -9.20 2.66
N LEU A 276 -4.31 -9.95 3.30
CA LEU A 276 -4.64 -11.14 4.09
C LEU A 276 -4.34 -10.88 5.58
N THR A 277 -5.38 -10.84 6.41
CA THR A 277 -5.25 -10.65 7.86
C THR A 277 -5.50 -11.96 8.60
N ASN A 278 -4.52 -12.40 9.39
CA ASN A 278 -4.62 -13.54 10.29
C ASN A 278 -4.57 -13.08 11.75
N PHE A 279 -5.63 -13.31 12.53
CA PHE A 279 -5.65 -12.88 13.94
C PHE A 279 -4.69 -13.67 14.84
N PHE A 280 -4.35 -14.91 14.46
CA PHE A 280 -3.39 -15.75 15.14
C PHE A 280 -2.14 -15.95 14.29
N ALA A 281 -2.11 -16.91 13.35
CA ALA A 281 -0.85 -17.29 12.71
C ALA A 281 -0.95 -17.61 11.21
N VAL A 282 0.22 -17.76 10.57
CA VAL A 282 0.39 -18.29 9.21
C VAL A 282 1.45 -19.38 9.24
N THR A 283 1.11 -20.60 8.80
CA THR A 283 2.06 -21.73 8.79
C THR A 283 2.09 -22.39 7.41
N VAL A 284 3.29 -22.55 6.87
CA VAL A 284 3.54 -23.00 5.50
C VAL A 284 4.31 -24.31 5.51
N GLY A 285 3.77 -25.37 4.90
CA GLY A 285 4.37 -26.71 4.99
C GLY A 285 4.36 -27.20 6.43
N VAL A 286 3.16 -27.48 6.96
CA VAL A 286 2.98 -27.94 8.35
C VAL A 286 3.54 -29.36 8.45
N ALA A 287 2.80 -30.37 7.99
CA ALA A 287 3.28 -31.74 7.78
C ALA A 287 3.32 -32.13 6.29
N GLY A 288 2.83 -31.27 5.39
CA GLY A 288 2.93 -31.45 3.94
C GLY A 288 4.15 -30.76 3.32
N ALA A 289 4.49 -31.18 2.10
CA ALA A 289 5.66 -30.69 1.36
C ALA A 289 5.35 -29.45 0.51
N ASN A 290 6.41 -28.73 0.12
CA ASN A 290 6.44 -27.66 -0.86
C ASN A 290 5.30 -26.63 -0.74
N GLY A 291 4.84 -26.35 0.49
CA GLY A 291 3.87 -25.30 0.74
C GLY A 291 4.47 -23.94 0.42
N ARG A 292 3.72 -23.03 -0.20
CA ARG A 292 4.25 -21.72 -0.61
C ARG A 292 3.33 -20.57 -0.21
N LEU A 293 3.92 -19.53 0.36
CA LEU A 293 3.30 -18.20 0.50
C LEU A 293 4.11 -17.20 -0.32
N ILE A 294 3.45 -16.46 -1.21
CA ILE A 294 4.05 -15.36 -1.97
C ILE A 294 3.30 -14.07 -1.63
N VAL A 295 4.04 -13.04 -1.26
CA VAL A 295 3.55 -11.67 -1.03
C VAL A 295 4.27 -10.76 -2.02
N SER A 296 3.54 -10.12 -2.94
CA SER A 296 4.14 -9.42 -4.09
C SER A 296 3.41 -8.15 -4.54
N ASN A 297 4.10 -7.29 -5.29
CA ASN A 297 3.55 -6.10 -5.97
C ASN A 297 2.79 -5.10 -5.06
N GLY A 298 3.13 -4.98 -3.77
CA GLY A 298 2.41 -4.13 -2.82
C GLY A 298 1.28 -4.82 -2.04
N GLY A 299 1.09 -6.13 -2.22
CA GLY A 299 0.20 -6.94 -1.38
C GLY A 299 0.72 -7.08 0.06
N ALA A 300 -0.19 -7.25 1.03
CA ALA A 300 0.15 -7.26 2.46
C ALA A 300 -0.46 -8.44 3.24
N VAL A 301 0.34 -9.05 4.11
CA VAL A 301 -0.07 -10.06 5.09
C VAL A 301 0.14 -9.52 6.49
N TYR A 302 -0.93 -9.47 7.28
CA TYR A 302 -0.89 -9.08 8.70
C TYR A 302 -1.15 -10.29 9.58
N VAL A 303 -0.36 -10.42 10.65
CA VAL A 303 -0.46 -11.50 11.63
C VAL A 303 -0.58 -10.89 13.03
N GLY A 304 -1.57 -11.33 13.81
CA GLY A 304 -1.91 -10.74 15.11
C GLY A 304 -1.19 -11.35 16.31
N ASN A 305 -0.70 -12.59 16.22
CA ASN A 305 -0.04 -13.25 17.34
C ASN A 305 1.32 -12.62 17.67
N THR A 306 1.56 -12.38 18.96
CA THR A 306 2.81 -11.86 19.53
C THR A 306 3.77 -12.96 20.00
N GLY A 307 3.34 -14.22 19.98
CA GLY A 307 4.14 -15.39 20.34
C GLY A 307 5.03 -15.93 19.22
N ALA A 308 5.96 -16.80 19.59
CA ALA A 308 6.98 -17.41 18.75
C ALA A 308 6.47 -18.13 17.48
N ASP A 309 5.19 -18.51 17.47
CA ASP A 309 4.53 -19.30 16.42
C ASP A 309 3.66 -18.46 15.47
N ALA A 310 3.79 -17.14 15.49
CA ALA A 310 3.00 -16.23 14.65
C ALA A 310 3.16 -16.49 13.14
N VAL A 311 4.40 -16.62 12.65
CA VAL A 311 4.67 -17.02 11.26
C VAL A 311 5.68 -18.14 11.25
N GLY A 312 5.45 -19.17 10.45
CA GLY A 312 6.53 -20.11 10.16
C GLY A 312 6.37 -20.99 8.94
N ALA A 313 7.49 -21.62 8.57
CA ALA A 313 7.60 -22.52 7.43
C ALA A 313 8.34 -23.81 7.80
N GLY A 314 7.85 -24.98 7.37
CA GLY A 314 8.52 -26.27 7.57
C GLY A 314 8.78 -26.63 9.03
N ARG A 315 7.84 -26.34 9.94
CA ARG A 315 8.08 -26.46 11.39
C ARG A 315 7.71 -27.82 11.99
N SER A 316 6.98 -28.69 11.29
CA SER A 316 6.70 -30.06 11.77
C SER A 316 7.48 -31.11 10.99
N ALA A 317 7.56 -32.30 11.57
CA ALA A 317 8.23 -33.47 11.00
C ALA A 317 7.78 -33.76 9.57
N GLY A 318 8.72 -33.80 8.61
CA GLY A 318 8.45 -34.11 7.20
C GLY A 318 7.76 -33.01 6.40
N GLY A 319 7.38 -31.89 7.02
CA GLY A 319 6.84 -30.73 6.32
C GLY A 319 7.92 -29.92 5.61
N SER A 320 7.60 -29.31 4.47
CA SER A 320 8.48 -28.31 3.84
C SER A 320 7.70 -27.12 3.29
N GLY A 321 8.23 -25.91 3.50
CA GLY A 321 7.54 -24.68 3.11
C GLY A 321 8.48 -23.51 2.81
N SER A 322 8.04 -22.62 1.94
CA SER A 322 8.75 -21.38 1.63
C SER A 322 7.84 -20.14 1.66
N ILE A 323 8.34 -19.06 2.23
CA ILE A 323 7.73 -17.74 2.22
C ILE A 323 8.58 -16.82 1.34
N LEU A 324 7.96 -16.15 0.38
CA LEU A 324 8.58 -15.12 -0.45
C LEU A 324 7.85 -13.78 -0.23
N VAL A 325 8.61 -12.73 0.07
CA VAL A 325 8.12 -11.34 0.13
C VAL A 325 8.96 -10.51 -0.83
N THR A 326 8.41 -10.13 -1.98
CA THR A 326 9.15 -9.48 -3.09
C THR A 326 8.40 -8.27 -3.65
N GLY A 327 9.13 -7.30 -4.21
CA GLY A 327 8.56 -6.10 -4.80
C GLY A 327 8.33 -4.98 -3.79
N ALA A 328 8.38 -3.74 -4.27
CA ALA A 328 8.16 -2.56 -3.44
C ALA A 328 6.79 -2.58 -2.75
N GLU A 329 6.73 -1.99 -1.55
CA GLU A 329 5.56 -1.92 -0.67
C GLU A 329 4.98 -3.26 -0.17
N SER A 330 5.39 -4.41 -0.70
CA SER A 330 4.93 -5.72 -0.20
C SER A 330 5.35 -5.96 1.24
N LEU A 331 4.40 -6.39 2.07
CA LEU A 331 4.57 -6.42 3.52
C LEU A 331 4.11 -7.74 4.13
N LEU A 332 4.98 -8.36 4.93
CA LEU A 332 4.60 -9.36 5.92
C LEU A 332 4.84 -8.78 7.32
N SER A 333 3.78 -8.53 8.08
CA SER A 333 3.85 -7.90 9.41
C SER A 333 3.43 -8.88 10.50
N THR A 334 4.35 -9.21 11.40
CA THR A 334 4.16 -10.19 12.49
C THR A 334 4.83 -9.73 13.79
N PRO A 335 4.08 -9.37 14.85
CA PRO A 335 4.65 -8.89 16.10
C PRO A 335 5.28 -10.01 16.94
N GLY A 336 4.97 -11.29 16.66
CA GLY A 336 5.66 -12.46 17.23
C GLY A 336 6.86 -12.96 16.43
N GLY A 337 7.10 -12.38 15.24
CA GLY A 337 8.23 -12.71 14.38
C GLY A 337 8.00 -13.90 13.44
N VAL A 338 9.11 -14.43 12.92
CA VAL A 338 9.14 -15.54 11.95
C VAL A 338 10.05 -16.66 12.45
N ALA A 339 9.59 -17.90 12.35
CA ALA A 339 10.37 -19.12 12.64
C ALA A 339 10.35 -20.09 11.44
N VAL A 340 11.49 -20.54 10.93
CA VAL A 340 11.55 -21.46 9.77
C VAL A 340 12.42 -22.69 10.04
N GLY A 341 11.99 -23.87 9.60
CA GLY A 341 12.64 -25.15 9.90
C GLY A 341 12.38 -25.64 11.33
N SER A 342 12.86 -26.85 11.66
CA SER A 342 12.69 -27.44 13.00
C SER A 342 13.80 -28.42 13.40
N ASN A 343 13.87 -28.74 14.70
CA ASN A 343 14.83 -29.68 15.28
C ASN A 343 14.21 -31.03 15.69
N GLY A 344 13.25 -31.53 14.92
CA GLY A 344 12.66 -32.84 15.17
C GLY A 344 13.61 -33.98 14.76
N THR A 345 13.48 -35.15 15.41
CA THR A 345 14.09 -36.41 14.95
C THR A 345 13.73 -36.72 13.49
N LEU A 346 12.53 -36.28 13.08
CA LEU A 346 12.16 -36.05 11.69
C LEU A 346 12.17 -34.53 11.47
N LYS A 347 13.04 -34.06 10.58
CA LYS A 347 13.26 -32.63 10.32
C LYS A 347 12.17 -32.07 9.39
N GLY A 348 11.81 -30.80 9.59
CA GLY A 348 11.00 -30.02 8.64
C GLY A 348 11.84 -28.90 8.03
N TYR A 349 11.61 -28.57 6.74
CA TYR A 349 12.45 -27.65 5.98
C TYR A 349 11.74 -26.34 5.65
N GLY A 350 12.27 -25.21 6.11
CA GLY A 350 11.63 -23.90 6.02
C GLY A 350 12.53 -22.81 5.46
N HIS A 351 12.02 -22.04 4.50
CA HIS A 351 12.77 -20.92 3.92
C HIS A 351 11.95 -19.63 3.92
N LEU A 352 12.56 -18.51 4.30
CA LEU A 352 12.04 -17.15 4.06
C LEU A 352 13.02 -16.42 3.14
N LEU A 353 12.52 -15.90 2.01
CA LEU A 353 13.22 -14.95 1.16
C LEU A 353 12.47 -13.61 1.14
N VAL A 354 13.20 -12.53 1.43
CA VAL A 354 12.74 -11.15 1.30
C VAL A 354 13.59 -10.50 0.20
N ALA A 355 12.98 -9.96 -0.85
CA ALA A 355 13.70 -9.48 -2.01
C ALA A 355 13.09 -8.21 -2.63
N ASP A 356 13.83 -7.54 -3.51
CA ASP A 356 13.31 -6.52 -4.44
C ASP A 356 12.45 -5.41 -3.80
N GLY A 357 12.85 -4.93 -2.62
CA GLY A 357 12.12 -3.90 -1.85
C GLY A 357 11.00 -4.41 -0.93
N GLY A 358 10.71 -5.71 -0.92
CA GLY A 358 9.75 -6.36 -0.02
C GLY A 358 10.15 -6.23 1.45
N ILE A 359 9.17 -6.22 2.35
CA ILE A 359 9.35 -5.87 3.77
C ILE A 359 8.83 -7.01 4.66
N VAL A 360 9.70 -7.58 5.50
CA VAL A 360 9.28 -8.36 6.67
C VAL A 360 9.41 -7.49 7.90
N GLN A 361 8.28 -7.19 8.53
CA GLN A 361 8.21 -6.44 9.78
C GLN A 361 8.01 -7.40 10.95
N ALA A 362 9.00 -7.46 11.85
CA ALA A 362 9.09 -8.49 12.88
C ALA A 362 9.73 -7.97 14.18
N THR A 363 9.58 -8.72 15.27
CA THR A 363 10.37 -8.55 16.52
C THR A 363 11.44 -9.63 16.70
N ARG A 364 11.32 -10.73 15.95
CA ARG A 364 12.08 -11.98 16.13
C ARG A 364 12.28 -12.69 14.79
N LEU A 365 13.47 -13.24 14.57
CA LEU A 365 13.81 -14.11 13.44
C LEU A 365 14.50 -15.38 13.98
N GLU A 366 13.95 -16.55 13.68
CA GLU A 366 14.44 -17.85 14.12
C GLU A 366 14.54 -18.82 12.93
N SER A 367 15.68 -19.49 12.78
CA SER A 367 15.92 -20.48 11.71
C SER A 367 16.41 -21.80 12.30
N GLY A 368 15.97 -22.91 11.73
CA GLY A 368 16.18 -24.27 12.23
C GLY A 368 17.63 -24.75 12.22
N TYR A 369 17.84 -25.91 12.84
CA TYR A 369 19.13 -26.58 13.04
C TYR A 369 19.56 -27.38 11.80
N ASP A 370 20.86 -27.71 11.70
CA ASP A 370 21.45 -28.53 10.62
C ASP A 370 21.03 -28.13 9.19
N GLY A 371 20.89 -26.84 8.92
CA GLY A 371 20.49 -26.32 7.61
C GLY A 371 19.00 -26.49 7.26
N THR A 372 18.15 -26.90 8.20
CA THR A 372 16.70 -27.07 7.97
C THR A 372 15.94 -25.76 7.79
N GLY A 373 16.47 -24.65 8.31
CA GLY A 373 15.87 -23.33 8.19
C GLY A 373 16.82 -22.31 7.60
N THR A 374 16.36 -21.49 6.65
CA THR A 374 17.11 -20.28 6.22
C THR A 374 16.22 -19.06 6.11
N ILE A 375 16.71 -17.92 6.58
CA ILE A 375 16.06 -16.61 6.45
C ILE A 375 17.01 -15.69 5.69
N SER A 376 16.60 -15.20 4.53
CA SER A 376 17.46 -14.40 3.65
C SER A 376 16.77 -13.11 3.24
N ASN A 377 17.44 -11.98 3.44
CA ASN A 377 17.09 -10.71 2.85
C ASN A 377 18.07 -10.41 1.69
N ARG A 378 17.57 -10.32 0.46
CA ARG A 378 18.35 -10.05 -0.75
C ARG A 378 17.75 -8.85 -1.51
N GLY A 379 18.14 -7.63 -1.13
CA GLY A 379 17.56 -6.40 -1.68
C GLY A 379 16.19 -6.01 -1.13
N GLY A 380 15.69 -6.68 -0.10
CA GLY A 380 14.48 -6.31 0.66
C GLY A 380 14.80 -5.63 2.00
N VAL A 381 13.84 -5.66 2.92
CA VAL A 381 13.91 -4.99 4.23
C VAL A 381 13.52 -5.96 5.36
N PHE A 382 14.42 -6.15 6.33
CA PHE A 382 14.04 -6.61 7.66
C PHE A 382 13.76 -5.38 8.52
N GLN A 383 12.51 -5.17 8.93
CA GLN A 383 12.11 -3.99 9.69
C GLN A 383 11.68 -4.36 11.10
N PHE A 384 12.48 -3.99 12.08
CA PHE A 384 12.24 -4.27 13.49
C PHE A 384 11.33 -3.23 14.14
N THR A 385 10.41 -3.71 14.98
CA THR A 385 9.51 -2.87 15.80
C THR A 385 9.86 -2.96 17.30
N THR A 386 11.11 -3.29 17.60
CA THR A 386 11.72 -3.32 18.94
C THR A 386 13.18 -2.90 18.82
N GLU A 387 13.76 -2.35 19.89
CA GLU A 387 15.17 -1.91 19.92
C GLU A 387 16.14 -3.09 19.94
N THR A 388 15.72 -4.20 20.56
CA THR A 388 16.52 -5.42 20.73
C THR A 388 15.79 -6.61 20.11
N PRO A 389 15.78 -6.76 18.77
CA PRO A 389 15.14 -7.89 18.12
C PRO A 389 15.83 -9.21 18.46
N THR A 390 15.06 -10.27 18.67
CA THR A 390 15.60 -11.61 18.97
C THR A 390 15.98 -12.32 17.67
N ILE A 391 17.27 -12.46 17.40
CA ILE A 391 17.80 -13.14 16.23
C ILE A 391 18.43 -14.48 16.67
N SER A 392 17.87 -15.60 16.23
CA SER A 392 18.21 -16.95 16.69
C SER A 392 18.54 -17.89 15.53
N PRO A 393 19.79 -17.86 15.02
CA PRO A 393 20.27 -18.78 14.00
C PRO A 393 20.63 -20.13 14.63
N LEU A 394 19.73 -21.11 14.56
CA LEU A 394 19.97 -22.43 15.16
C LEU A 394 20.89 -23.31 14.26
N THR A 395 21.18 -22.83 13.05
CA THR A 395 22.35 -23.19 12.24
C THR A 395 23.21 -21.94 12.03
N ALA A 396 24.52 -22.02 12.21
CA ALA A 396 25.41 -20.88 11.97
C ALA A 396 25.26 -20.35 10.53
N GLY A 397 25.11 -19.02 10.38
CA GLY A 397 24.98 -18.37 9.07
C GLY A 397 23.67 -18.59 8.32
N SER A 398 22.63 -19.15 8.96
CA SER A 398 21.32 -19.37 8.34
C SER A 398 20.42 -18.14 8.23
N ILE A 399 20.78 -17.02 8.88
CA ILE A 399 20.07 -15.75 8.78
C ILE A 399 21.01 -14.73 8.12
N VAL A 400 20.70 -14.33 6.88
CA VAL A 400 21.61 -13.61 5.98
C VAL A 400 20.95 -12.34 5.44
N VAL A 401 21.75 -11.28 5.29
CA VAL A 401 21.40 -10.02 4.62
C VAL A 401 22.42 -9.78 3.51
N THR A 402 21.96 -9.71 2.26
CA THR A 402 22.78 -9.54 1.05
C THR A 402 22.27 -8.36 0.24
N ASN A 403 23.00 -7.24 0.21
CA ASN A 403 22.54 -5.98 -0.38
C ASN A 403 21.17 -5.52 0.18
N GLY A 404 20.85 -5.90 1.42
CA GLY A 404 19.54 -5.72 2.04
C GLY A 404 19.50 -4.56 3.02
N VAL A 405 18.31 -4.19 3.47
CA VAL A 405 18.11 -3.12 4.46
C VAL A 405 17.75 -3.71 5.82
N ILE A 406 18.47 -3.26 6.86
CA ILE A 406 18.02 -3.35 8.26
C ILE A 406 17.30 -2.05 8.61
N GLY A 407 16.03 -2.15 8.99
CA GLY A 407 15.20 -1.02 9.35
C GLY A 407 14.67 -1.11 10.77
N PHE A 408 14.42 0.05 11.37
CA PHE A 408 13.71 0.19 12.64
C PHE A 408 12.50 1.11 12.45
N ARG A 409 11.32 0.71 12.95
CA ARG A 409 10.09 1.50 12.89
C ARG A 409 9.64 1.94 14.28
N ALA A 410 9.34 3.23 14.46
CA ALA A 410 8.83 3.82 15.71
C ALA A 410 9.76 3.63 16.93
N ILE A 411 11.06 3.50 16.67
CA ILE A 411 12.12 3.26 17.67
C ILE A 411 12.89 4.55 17.95
N HIS A 412 13.25 4.81 19.21
CA HIS A 412 13.89 6.07 19.62
C HIS A 412 15.38 5.90 20.00
N SER A 413 15.92 4.68 19.99
CA SER A 413 17.33 4.40 20.19
C SER A 413 17.82 3.21 19.34
N ALA A 414 17.57 3.25 18.02
CA ALA A 414 17.92 2.15 17.13
C ALA A 414 19.45 1.87 17.10
N PRO A 415 19.90 0.62 17.26
CA PRO A 415 21.32 0.26 17.25
C PRO A 415 21.92 0.40 15.84
N VAL A 416 23.01 1.17 15.74
CA VAL A 416 23.76 1.40 14.48
C VAL A 416 25.01 0.54 14.42
N ASN A 417 25.81 0.51 15.50
CA ASN A 417 26.91 -0.44 15.59
C ASN A 417 26.34 -1.85 15.74
N LEU A 418 26.94 -2.82 15.05
CA LEU A 418 26.56 -4.22 15.16
C LEU A 418 27.23 -4.89 16.37
N ASP A 419 28.43 -4.45 16.75
CA ASP A 419 29.22 -5.04 17.84
C ASP A 419 28.47 -5.01 19.18
N GLY A 420 28.40 -6.16 19.85
CA GLY A 420 27.73 -6.29 21.16
C GLY A 420 26.21 -6.14 21.14
N THR A 421 25.57 -6.04 19.97
CA THR A 421 24.11 -5.90 19.84
C THR A 421 23.40 -7.21 19.53
N SER A 422 22.07 -7.21 19.59
CA SER A 422 21.25 -8.36 19.20
C SER A 422 21.27 -8.65 17.69
N LEU A 423 21.86 -7.78 16.87
CA LEU A 423 22.05 -7.97 15.42
C LEU A 423 23.31 -8.79 15.07
N THR A 424 24.20 -9.07 16.04
CA THR A 424 25.43 -9.87 15.86
C THR A 424 25.21 -11.26 15.24
N ASN A 425 23.99 -11.80 15.38
CA ASN A 425 23.59 -13.11 14.84
C ASN A 425 23.15 -13.07 13.36
N LEU A 426 23.22 -11.91 12.69
CA LEU A 426 22.99 -11.77 11.25
C LEU A 426 24.31 -11.86 10.47
N VAL A 427 24.34 -12.62 9.37
CA VAL A 427 25.46 -12.59 8.43
C VAL A 427 25.20 -11.53 7.36
N PHE A 428 26.07 -10.54 7.29
CA PHE A 428 26.00 -9.45 6.31
C PHE A 428 26.89 -9.74 5.10
N GLN A 429 26.39 -9.39 3.91
CA GLN A 429 27.06 -9.55 2.62
C GLN A 429 26.74 -8.37 1.71
N GLY A 430 27.69 -7.90 0.91
CA GLY A 430 27.47 -6.81 -0.04
C GLY A 430 27.14 -5.46 0.61
N ASP A 431 26.46 -4.60 -0.14
CA ASP A 431 26.17 -3.20 0.22
C ASP A 431 24.82 -3.08 0.94
N ASN A 432 24.85 -3.13 2.27
CA ASN A 432 23.65 -3.14 3.11
C ASN A 432 23.22 -1.73 3.53
N GLY A 433 21.91 -1.51 3.68
CA GLY A 433 21.34 -0.22 4.12
C GLY A 433 20.84 -0.24 5.57
N PHE A 434 20.86 0.93 6.22
CA PHE A 434 20.25 1.16 7.52
C PHE A 434 19.06 2.13 7.39
N ARG A 435 17.88 1.75 7.89
CA ARG A 435 16.62 2.51 7.72
C ARG A 435 16.01 2.95 9.04
N LEU A 436 15.70 4.24 9.14
CA LEU A 436 14.91 4.84 10.21
C LEU A 436 13.52 5.23 9.68
N ASN A 437 12.51 4.47 10.09
CA ASN A 437 11.12 4.62 9.66
C ASN A 437 10.27 5.22 10.78
N ALA A 438 10.08 6.54 10.78
CA ALA A 438 9.59 7.29 11.93
C ALA A 438 10.36 6.93 13.22
N ALA A 439 11.69 6.86 13.11
CA ALA A 439 12.59 6.34 14.14
C ALA A 439 13.87 7.18 14.24
N THR A 440 14.62 7.01 15.33
CA THR A 440 15.92 7.65 15.53
C THR A 440 16.96 6.63 15.99
N ASN A 441 18.23 6.80 15.58
CA ASN A 441 19.32 5.98 16.08
C ASN A 441 19.73 6.37 17.51
N ALA A 442 20.42 5.47 18.22
CA ALA A 442 20.95 5.71 19.54
C ALA A 442 21.76 7.03 19.64
N ALA A 443 21.56 7.78 20.73
CA ALA A 443 22.28 9.02 21.00
C ALA A 443 23.74 8.78 21.42
N GLY A 444 24.59 9.81 21.34
CA GLY A 444 26.00 9.73 21.76
C GLY A 444 26.95 9.11 20.74
N LEU A 445 26.48 8.79 19.53
CA LEU A 445 27.33 8.30 18.44
C LEU A 445 28.30 9.41 17.98
N ALA A 446 29.61 9.23 18.16
CA ALA A 446 30.60 10.25 17.80
C ALA A 446 30.67 10.47 16.29
N SER A 447 30.84 9.40 15.50
CA SER A 447 30.83 9.47 14.04
C SER A 447 30.35 8.17 13.41
N TYR A 448 29.93 8.23 12.15
CA TYR A 448 29.70 7.06 11.30
C TYR A 448 29.98 7.41 9.84
N THR A 449 30.49 6.44 9.07
CA THR A 449 30.76 6.60 7.63
C THR A 449 29.94 5.56 6.87
N PHE A 450 28.95 6.02 6.11
CA PHE A 450 28.23 5.16 5.17
C PHE A 450 29.04 5.04 3.89
N ASP A 451 29.46 3.83 3.52
CA ASP A 451 30.26 3.58 2.31
C ASP A 451 30.18 2.10 1.89
N SER A 452 30.44 1.84 0.61
CA SER A 452 30.37 0.52 -0.03
C SER A 452 31.41 -0.45 0.50
N VAL A 453 31.05 -1.74 0.52
CA VAL A 453 31.95 -2.86 0.82
C VAL A 453 33.16 -2.91 -0.13
N ALA A 454 33.04 -2.34 -1.34
CA ALA A 454 34.15 -2.20 -2.28
C ALA A 454 35.26 -1.26 -1.76
N ASN A 455 34.90 -0.28 -0.92
CA ASN A 455 35.81 0.69 -0.32
C ASN A 455 36.23 0.28 1.09
N THR A 456 35.33 -0.31 1.89
CA THR A 456 35.59 -0.66 3.29
C THR A 456 36.14 -2.07 3.51
N GLY A 457 35.89 -3.00 2.58
CA GLY A 457 36.14 -4.44 2.76
C GLY A 457 35.26 -5.12 3.82
N GLN A 458 34.28 -4.41 4.41
CA GLN A 458 33.48 -4.88 5.55
C GLN A 458 31.98 -4.79 5.25
N ALA A 459 31.33 -5.93 5.01
CA ALA A 459 29.88 -5.98 4.71
C ALA A 459 28.98 -5.60 5.90
N THR A 460 29.55 -5.56 7.11
CA THR A 460 28.96 -5.03 8.35
C THR A 460 28.91 -3.51 8.38
N ASN A 461 29.66 -2.81 7.52
CA ASN A 461 29.49 -1.38 7.31
C ASN A 461 28.26 -1.13 6.44
N TYR A 462 27.36 -0.26 6.88
CA TYR A 462 26.22 0.13 6.06
C TYR A 462 26.68 1.08 4.94
N GLN A 463 26.27 0.80 3.71
CA GLN A 463 26.51 1.63 2.54
C GLN A 463 25.53 2.81 2.46
N ARG A 464 24.30 2.64 2.96
CA ARG A 464 23.21 3.63 2.81
C ARG A 464 22.49 3.95 4.11
N LEU A 465 22.23 5.22 4.37
CA LEU A 465 21.26 5.70 5.35
C LEU A 465 19.91 5.98 4.68
N ILE A 466 18.81 5.46 5.23
CA ILE A 466 17.45 5.65 4.70
C ILE A 466 16.56 6.30 5.78
N LEU A 467 16.02 7.48 5.51
CA LEU A 467 15.05 8.17 6.38
C LEU A 467 13.67 8.19 5.71
N THR A 468 12.61 7.90 6.47
CA THR A 468 11.25 7.85 5.93
C THR A 468 10.17 7.93 7.01
N GLY A 469 8.97 8.40 6.65
CA GLY A 469 7.86 8.59 7.58
C GLY A 469 7.98 9.87 8.41
N LYS A 470 7.31 9.90 9.57
CA LYS A 470 7.21 11.09 10.42
C LYS A 470 8.36 11.20 11.41
N ASN A 471 9.03 12.35 11.43
CA ASN A 471 10.14 12.70 12.32
C ASN A 471 11.33 11.70 12.39
N PRO A 472 11.76 11.02 11.30
CA PRO A 472 12.95 10.18 11.36
C PRO A 472 14.21 11.06 11.55
N SER A 473 15.10 10.69 12.47
CA SER A 473 16.25 11.53 12.83
C SER A 473 17.55 10.76 12.97
N TRP A 474 18.59 11.22 12.28
CA TRP A 474 19.95 10.76 12.48
C TRP A 474 20.68 11.64 13.51
N ARG A 475 21.32 11.01 14.49
CA ARG A 475 21.98 11.63 15.64
C ARG A 475 23.40 11.09 15.77
N SER A 476 24.37 11.83 15.27
CA SER A 476 25.79 11.68 15.60
C SER A 476 26.46 13.06 15.66
N THR A 477 27.69 13.17 16.14
CA THR A 477 28.44 14.44 16.05
C THR A 477 28.87 14.71 14.60
N ALA A 478 29.41 13.69 13.93
CA ALA A 478 29.77 13.72 12.51
C ALA A 478 29.11 12.58 11.72
N LEU A 479 28.79 12.83 10.46
CA LEU A 479 28.24 11.88 9.50
C LEU A 479 29.00 12.04 8.19
N THR A 480 29.58 10.95 7.68
CA THR A 480 30.22 10.93 6.37
C THR A 480 29.46 9.99 5.45
N LEU A 481 29.22 10.43 4.21
CA LEU A 481 28.88 9.56 3.10
C LEU A 481 30.16 9.43 2.28
N GLY A 482 30.76 8.23 2.25
CA GLY A 482 31.93 7.93 1.43
C GLY A 482 31.59 7.93 -0.06
N ALA A 483 32.57 7.68 -0.93
CA ALA A 483 32.37 7.79 -2.38
C ALA A 483 31.33 6.78 -2.93
N GLY A 484 31.18 5.62 -2.28
CA GLY A 484 30.12 4.65 -2.55
C GLY A 484 28.93 4.75 -1.60
N GLY A 485 28.87 5.77 -0.75
CA GLY A 485 27.84 5.98 0.27
C GLY A 485 26.63 6.77 -0.22
N GLU A 486 25.46 6.48 0.36
CA GLU A 486 24.21 7.20 0.01
C GLU A 486 23.37 7.58 1.23
N LEU A 487 22.83 8.80 1.24
CA LEU A 487 21.69 9.20 2.09
C LEU A 487 20.43 9.26 1.22
N VAL A 488 19.42 8.46 1.56
CA VAL A 488 18.10 8.51 0.94
C VAL A 488 17.08 8.99 1.98
N ALA A 489 16.44 10.13 1.76
CA ALA A 489 15.25 10.52 2.51
C ALA A 489 14.04 10.50 1.58
N THR A 490 12.98 9.78 1.96
CA THR A 490 11.79 9.63 1.13
C THR A 490 10.49 9.53 1.91
N ASN A 491 9.46 10.24 1.45
CA ASN A 491 8.16 10.36 2.12
C ASN A 491 8.34 10.80 3.58
N THR A 492 9.19 11.82 3.80
CA THR A 492 9.54 12.32 5.13
C THR A 492 8.71 13.52 5.52
N ALA A 493 8.23 13.54 6.77
CA ALA A 493 7.64 14.72 7.38
C ALA A 493 8.47 15.10 8.62
N GLY A 494 9.26 16.16 8.54
CA GLY A 494 10.08 16.63 9.66
C GLY A 494 11.31 15.76 9.96
N ALA A 495 11.94 15.17 8.93
CA ALA A 495 13.19 14.44 9.13
C ALA A 495 14.34 15.38 9.53
N SER A 496 15.34 14.85 10.23
CA SER A 496 16.51 15.65 10.62
C SER A 496 17.84 14.89 10.62
N ILE A 497 18.91 15.60 10.31
CA ILE A 497 20.30 15.19 10.50
C ILE A 497 20.91 16.10 11.56
N GLY A 498 21.14 15.57 12.76
CA GLY A 498 21.78 16.29 13.87
C GLY A 498 23.29 16.49 13.72
N ALA A 499 23.91 15.75 12.80
CA ALA A 499 25.37 15.71 12.62
C ALA A 499 25.89 16.81 11.68
N ALA A 500 27.17 17.14 11.82
CA ALA A 500 27.91 17.75 10.71
C ALA A 500 28.08 16.70 9.59
N LEU A 501 27.68 17.03 8.37
CA LEU A 501 27.62 16.10 7.24
C LEU A 501 28.74 16.40 6.23
N THR A 502 29.53 15.39 5.87
CA THR A 502 30.40 15.41 4.69
C THR A 502 29.86 14.41 3.66
N ASN A 503 29.48 14.89 2.47
CA ASN A 503 29.02 14.03 1.36
C ASN A 503 30.10 13.92 0.28
N LEU A 504 30.71 12.74 0.13
CA LEU A 504 31.54 12.38 -1.04
C LEU A 504 30.78 11.51 -2.05
N GLY A 505 29.65 10.94 -1.64
CA GLY A 505 28.80 10.05 -2.43
C GLY A 505 27.54 10.75 -2.93
N THR A 506 26.37 10.19 -2.62
CA THR A 506 25.07 10.73 -3.07
C THR A 506 24.14 11.09 -1.92
N VAL A 507 23.55 12.27 -1.97
CA VAL A 507 22.37 12.65 -1.19
C VAL A 507 21.15 12.66 -2.12
N ARG A 508 20.15 11.83 -1.83
CA ARG A 508 18.91 11.69 -2.58
C ARG A 508 17.71 11.97 -1.68
N VAL A 509 16.88 12.91 -2.08
CA VAL A 509 15.90 13.55 -1.18
C VAL A 509 14.59 13.77 -1.97
N VAL A 510 13.64 12.86 -1.79
CA VAL A 510 12.46 12.72 -2.69
C VAL A 510 11.15 12.77 -1.90
N ASN A 511 10.24 13.68 -2.25
CA ASN A 511 8.92 13.86 -1.63
C ASN A 511 8.95 13.98 -0.08
N GLY A 512 9.13 15.19 0.45
CA GLY A 512 9.07 15.43 1.89
C GLY A 512 9.86 16.65 2.39
N SER A 513 10.46 16.52 3.58
CA SER A 513 11.44 17.49 4.09
C SER A 513 12.54 16.87 4.96
N VAL A 514 13.73 17.50 4.97
CA VAL A 514 14.87 17.18 5.85
C VAL A 514 15.53 18.46 6.37
N ALA A 515 15.78 18.54 7.68
CA ALA A 515 16.55 19.60 8.32
C ALA A 515 17.97 19.13 8.71
N PHE A 516 18.99 19.83 8.23
CA PHE A 516 20.40 19.61 8.53
C PHE A 516 20.85 20.62 9.61
N ASN A 517 21.12 20.12 10.82
CA ASN A 517 21.40 20.95 11.99
C ASN A 517 22.88 21.19 12.25
N GLY A 518 23.77 20.35 11.69
CA GLY A 518 25.20 20.62 11.59
C GLY A 518 25.56 21.30 10.27
N ASN A 519 26.81 21.73 10.16
CA ASN A 519 27.37 22.19 8.88
C ASN A 519 27.37 21.04 7.86
N VAL A 520 27.11 21.35 6.60
CA VAL A 520 27.06 20.39 5.49
C VAL A 520 28.11 20.76 4.45
N VAL A 521 28.98 19.81 4.12
CA VAL A 521 29.98 19.92 3.05
C VAL A 521 29.65 18.89 1.98
N ASN A 522 29.17 19.35 0.83
CA ASN A 522 28.87 18.54 -0.35
C ASN A 522 30.05 18.55 -1.33
N LEU A 523 30.67 17.39 -1.52
CA LEU A 523 31.75 17.10 -2.46
C LEU A 523 31.32 16.09 -3.54
N GLY A 524 30.09 15.58 -3.46
CA GLY A 524 29.51 14.57 -4.34
C GLY A 524 28.22 15.05 -5.03
N ALA A 525 27.28 14.14 -5.23
CA ALA A 525 26.00 14.43 -5.88
C ALA A 525 24.89 14.75 -4.86
N TRP A 526 24.06 15.73 -5.18
CA TRP A 526 22.81 16.05 -4.46
C TRP A 526 21.64 16.05 -5.45
N ILE A 527 20.63 15.22 -5.23
CA ILE A 527 19.53 14.98 -6.18
C ILE A 527 18.20 15.07 -5.45
N THR A 528 17.33 15.97 -5.90
CA THR A 528 16.04 16.28 -5.27
C THR A 528 14.87 16.20 -6.25
N ASP A 529 13.70 15.74 -5.78
CA ASP A 529 12.49 15.57 -6.61
C ASP A 529 11.20 15.41 -5.76
N PRO A 530 10.26 16.36 -5.86
CA PRO A 530 10.36 17.65 -5.17
C PRO A 530 10.48 17.49 -3.63
N MET A 531 11.33 18.30 -2.99
CA MET A 531 11.55 18.29 -1.54
C MET A 531 12.01 19.64 -0.95
N THR A 532 11.67 19.89 0.32
CA THR A 532 12.34 20.93 1.14
C THR A 532 13.59 20.41 1.88
N ASN A 533 14.74 21.01 1.58
CA ASN A 533 16.01 20.85 2.29
C ASN A 533 16.26 22.10 3.15
N ALA A 534 16.36 21.95 4.46
CA ALA A 534 16.58 23.04 5.41
C ALA A 534 17.97 22.97 6.02
N PHE A 535 18.79 24.00 5.84
CA PHE A 535 20.16 24.09 6.35
C PHE A 535 20.21 25.09 7.51
N ASN A 536 20.22 24.56 8.74
CA ASN A 536 20.39 25.34 9.97
C ASN A 536 21.87 25.64 10.25
N GLY A 537 22.79 24.80 9.78
CA GLY A 537 24.24 25.07 9.70
C GLY A 537 24.65 25.61 8.31
N ASN A 538 25.93 25.96 8.15
CA ASN A 538 26.48 26.38 6.86
C ASN A 538 26.39 25.25 5.83
N TYR A 539 26.00 25.56 4.59
CA TYR A 539 26.12 24.64 3.46
C TYR A 539 27.28 25.04 2.55
N THR A 540 28.16 24.10 2.22
CA THR A 540 29.31 24.31 1.33
C THR A 540 29.30 23.27 0.22
N VAL A 541 29.33 23.70 -1.04
CA VAL A 541 29.37 22.85 -2.24
C VAL A 541 30.75 23.03 -2.88
N GLY A 542 31.55 21.96 -2.92
CA GLY A 542 32.91 21.99 -3.45
C GLY A 542 33.00 21.89 -4.98
N PRO A 543 34.21 22.03 -5.56
CA PRO A 543 34.40 22.24 -7.01
C PRO A 543 33.84 21.17 -7.94
N ALA A 544 33.82 19.90 -7.54
CA ALA A 544 33.32 18.79 -8.36
C ALA A 544 31.84 18.46 -8.10
N ALA A 545 31.26 18.98 -7.01
CA ALA A 545 29.96 18.58 -6.51
C ALA A 545 28.80 19.10 -7.39
N THR A 546 27.69 18.38 -7.39
CA THR A 546 26.47 18.76 -8.11
C THR A 546 25.29 18.95 -7.17
N ILE A 547 24.37 19.82 -7.60
CA ILE A 547 22.98 19.84 -7.16
C ILE A 547 22.16 19.68 -8.45
N VAL A 548 21.20 18.77 -8.46
CA VAL A 548 20.22 18.61 -9.54
C VAL A 548 18.85 18.75 -8.91
N ALA A 549 18.24 19.92 -9.06
CA ALA A 549 16.95 20.24 -8.48
C ALA A 549 15.83 20.24 -9.53
N ALA A 550 14.67 19.69 -9.14
CA ALA A 550 13.44 19.65 -9.92
C ALA A 550 12.48 20.80 -9.54
N ALA A 551 11.46 20.98 -10.37
CA ALA A 551 10.41 21.98 -10.12
C ALA A 551 9.68 21.70 -8.80
N GLY A 552 9.65 22.70 -7.91
CA GLY A 552 9.02 22.59 -6.59
C GLY A 552 9.95 22.16 -5.46
N ASP A 553 11.24 21.96 -5.74
CA ASP A 553 12.26 21.86 -4.70
C ASP A 553 12.41 23.18 -3.93
N VAL A 554 12.75 23.07 -2.64
CA VAL A 554 13.10 24.20 -1.79
C VAL A 554 14.45 23.93 -1.13
N PHE A 555 15.40 24.84 -1.29
CA PHE A 555 16.66 24.89 -0.56
C PHE A 555 16.61 26.09 0.38
N ALA A 556 16.29 25.85 1.65
CA ALA A 556 16.13 26.86 2.68
C ALA A 556 17.41 26.97 3.53
N PHE A 557 17.95 28.18 3.62
CA PHE A 557 19.19 28.51 4.31
C PHE A 557 18.88 29.40 5.52
N GLY A 558 18.99 28.80 6.70
CA GLY A 558 19.02 29.52 7.98
C GLY A 558 20.42 30.04 8.32
N SER A 559 21.45 29.66 7.56
CA SER A 559 22.83 30.11 7.75
C SER A 559 23.44 30.52 6.40
N ASN A 560 24.75 30.35 6.21
CA ASN A 560 25.43 30.72 4.97
C ASN A 560 25.42 29.59 3.93
N PHE A 561 25.46 29.99 2.66
CA PHE A 561 25.65 29.11 1.51
C PHE A 561 26.97 29.47 0.80
N VAL A 562 27.83 28.48 0.58
CA VAL A 562 29.09 28.64 -0.16
C VAL A 562 29.02 27.67 -1.34
N MET A 563 28.96 28.20 -2.56
CA MET A 563 28.84 27.41 -3.79
C MET A 563 30.08 27.63 -4.63
N GLN A 564 30.97 26.64 -4.65
CA GLN A 564 32.25 26.66 -5.36
C GLN A 564 32.27 25.66 -6.52
N SER A 565 31.12 25.08 -6.89
CA SER A 565 31.05 24.09 -7.96
C SER A 565 31.48 24.70 -9.29
N THR A 566 32.34 23.99 -10.01
CA THR A 566 32.72 24.24 -11.40
C THR A 566 32.07 23.24 -12.35
N ASN A 567 31.27 22.31 -11.81
CA ASN A 567 30.62 21.25 -12.55
C ASN A 567 29.34 21.77 -13.22
N ARG A 568 29.32 21.79 -14.57
CA ARG A 568 28.17 22.25 -15.36
C ARG A 568 26.90 21.38 -15.21
N ALA A 569 26.93 20.28 -14.45
CA ALA A 569 25.72 19.55 -14.04
C ALA A 569 25.10 20.09 -12.73
N PHE A 570 25.62 21.18 -12.16
CA PHE A 570 24.96 21.93 -11.09
C PHE A 570 23.81 22.77 -11.67
N ASP A 571 22.57 22.49 -11.28
CA ASP A 571 21.39 23.23 -11.69
C ASP A 571 20.38 23.40 -10.54
N MET A 572 19.94 24.63 -10.33
CA MET A 572 18.90 25.04 -9.37
C MET A 572 17.77 25.84 -10.05
N SER A 573 17.68 25.80 -11.39
CA SER A 573 16.66 26.48 -12.21
C SER A 573 15.22 26.10 -11.84
N GLY A 574 14.98 24.87 -11.37
CA GLY A 574 13.67 24.41 -10.88
C GLY A 574 13.35 24.78 -9.42
N ALA A 575 14.33 25.24 -8.65
CA ALA A 575 14.23 25.35 -7.19
C ALA A 575 13.86 26.75 -6.69
N ILE A 576 13.19 26.76 -5.54
CA ILE A 576 13.14 27.91 -4.63
C ILE A 576 14.40 27.87 -3.76
N VAL A 577 15.22 28.91 -3.83
CA VAL A 577 16.31 29.17 -2.88
C VAL A 577 15.84 30.22 -1.90
N TYR A 578 15.69 29.84 -0.62
CA TYR A 578 15.15 30.70 0.43
C TYR A 578 16.24 31.04 1.45
N PHE A 579 16.43 32.31 1.75
CA PHE A 579 17.25 32.76 2.89
C PHE A 579 16.36 33.36 3.97
N GLY A 580 16.47 32.84 5.19
CA GLY A 580 15.76 33.41 6.33
C GLY A 580 15.89 32.64 7.63
N ASN A 581 15.70 33.35 8.74
CA ASN A 581 15.80 32.85 10.11
C ASN A 581 14.70 31.87 10.58
N THR A 582 13.61 31.72 9.81
CA THR A 582 12.45 30.85 10.12
C THR A 582 11.85 30.24 8.84
N ASN A 583 10.78 29.44 8.97
CA ASN A 583 10.08 28.70 7.89
C ASN A 583 10.88 27.54 7.28
N TYR A 584 10.20 26.72 6.48
CA TYR A 584 10.77 25.58 5.71
C TYR A 584 11.56 24.53 6.53
N GLY A 585 11.46 24.53 7.86
CA GLY A 585 12.25 23.65 8.75
C GLY A 585 13.47 24.32 9.38
N ILE A 586 13.72 25.60 9.11
CA ILE A 586 14.69 26.42 9.82
C ILE A 586 14.20 26.68 11.26
N THR A 587 15.06 26.39 12.23
CA THR A 587 14.79 26.50 13.67
C THR A 587 15.83 27.29 14.45
N THR A 588 17.02 27.52 13.87
CA THR A 588 18.14 28.22 14.53
C THR A 588 18.81 29.24 13.60
N GLY A 589 18.04 29.84 12.68
CA GLY A 589 18.62 30.66 11.62
C GLY A 589 19.06 32.06 12.05
N THR A 590 20.08 32.59 11.35
CA THR A 590 20.57 33.97 11.46
C THR A 590 19.72 34.91 10.60
N THR A 591 19.79 36.22 10.87
CA THR A 591 19.19 37.27 10.03
C THR A 591 20.17 37.88 9.02
N ASN A 592 21.42 37.45 9.04
CA ASN A 592 22.43 37.82 8.04
C ASN A 592 22.96 36.53 7.42
N HIS A 593 23.01 36.50 6.09
CA HIS A 593 23.44 35.36 5.30
C HIS A 593 24.52 35.79 4.30
N LEU A 594 25.54 34.95 4.15
CA LEU A 594 26.48 34.99 3.03
C LEU A 594 26.05 33.95 1.99
N PHE A 595 26.02 34.36 0.72
CA PHE A 595 26.04 33.48 -0.43
C PHE A 595 27.32 33.72 -1.22
N ASP A 596 28.32 32.86 -1.03
CA ASP A 596 29.62 33.00 -1.69
C ASP A 596 29.73 32.12 -2.93
N LEU A 597 30.07 32.74 -4.06
CA LEU A 597 30.26 32.15 -5.38
C LEU A 597 31.74 32.12 -5.80
N ALA A 598 32.66 32.60 -4.95
CA ALA A 598 34.08 32.72 -5.27
C ALA A 598 34.71 31.37 -5.65
N GLY A 599 35.23 31.28 -6.89
CA GLY A 599 35.85 30.07 -7.43
C GLY A 599 34.88 29.08 -8.07
N SER A 600 33.59 29.41 -8.15
CA SER A 600 32.60 28.63 -8.90
C SER A 600 32.71 28.82 -10.43
N GLY A 601 32.06 27.92 -11.17
CA GLY A 601 31.85 28.02 -12.62
C GLY A 601 30.68 28.91 -13.03
N ALA A 602 30.02 29.59 -12.09
CA ALA A 602 28.97 30.57 -12.35
C ALA A 602 29.60 31.88 -12.85
N LEU A 603 30.01 31.92 -14.12
CA LEU A 603 30.77 33.05 -14.68
C LEU A 603 29.89 34.29 -14.91
N ASP A 604 30.48 35.49 -14.83
CA ASP A 604 29.80 36.69 -15.35
C ASP A 604 29.82 36.63 -16.87
N GLU A 605 28.64 36.40 -17.42
CA GLU A 605 28.40 36.13 -18.83
C GLU A 605 27.54 37.25 -19.46
N GLY A 606 27.13 38.25 -18.66
CA GLY A 606 26.41 39.44 -19.11
C GLY A 606 24.90 39.29 -19.23
N SER A 607 24.21 40.40 -19.51
CA SER A 607 22.75 40.45 -19.72
C SER A 607 22.28 40.00 -21.11
N ASN A 608 23.19 39.52 -21.99
CA ASN A 608 22.89 39.20 -23.39
C ASN A 608 22.55 37.72 -23.65
N LEU A 609 22.28 36.93 -22.60
CA LEU A 609 22.23 35.47 -22.71
C LEU A 609 20.94 34.83 -22.21
N PRO A 610 20.49 33.73 -22.85
CA PRO A 610 19.34 32.94 -22.41
C PRO A 610 19.67 32.02 -21.20
N GLN A 611 20.70 32.33 -20.41
CA GLN A 611 21.23 31.45 -19.36
C GLN A 611 20.35 31.33 -18.10
N LEU A 612 19.23 32.05 -18.02
CA LEU A 612 18.22 31.86 -16.98
C LEU A 612 17.60 30.44 -16.96
N ALA A 613 17.81 29.64 -18.02
CA ALA A 613 17.20 28.33 -18.19
C ALA A 613 18.09 27.11 -17.87
N THR A 614 19.42 27.25 -17.71
CA THR A 614 20.30 26.08 -17.48
C THR A 614 21.60 26.43 -16.75
N ASN A 615 21.95 25.61 -15.75
CA ASN A 615 23.24 25.54 -15.04
C ASN A 615 23.61 26.79 -14.22
N PHE A 616 23.89 26.60 -12.93
CA PHE A 616 24.21 27.67 -11.95
C PHE A 616 23.14 28.76 -11.73
N SER A 617 22.11 28.84 -12.57
CA SER A 617 20.89 29.63 -12.38
C SER A 617 20.03 29.12 -11.20
N ILE A 618 19.30 30.03 -10.57
CA ILE A 618 18.28 29.75 -9.54
C ILE A 618 16.89 30.07 -10.10
N GLY A 619 15.91 29.18 -9.90
CA GLY A 619 14.53 29.41 -10.32
C GLY A 619 13.88 30.60 -9.63
N ARG A 620 13.82 30.58 -8.29
CA ARG A 620 13.29 31.67 -7.46
C ARG A 620 14.15 31.91 -6.23
N LEU A 621 14.73 33.09 -6.11
CA LEU A 621 15.45 33.53 -4.92
C LEU A 621 14.48 34.29 -4.00
N VAL A 622 14.26 33.78 -2.79
CA VAL A 622 13.40 34.39 -1.77
C VAL A 622 14.26 34.86 -0.60
N ILE A 623 14.03 36.10 -0.15
CA ILE A 623 14.65 36.64 1.06
C ILE A 623 13.56 37.03 2.04
N ALA A 624 13.57 36.39 3.21
CA ALA A 624 12.58 36.63 4.26
C ALA A 624 12.63 38.07 4.79
N ALA A 625 11.51 38.58 5.31
CA ALA A 625 11.43 39.89 5.95
C ALA A 625 12.52 40.04 7.02
N ASP A 626 13.14 41.22 7.10
CA ASP A 626 14.22 41.55 8.06
C ASP A 626 15.49 40.67 7.98
N ASN A 627 15.65 39.85 6.93
CA ASN A 627 16.84 39.02 6.71
C ASN A 627 17.67 39.56 5.54
N ARG A 628 18.98 39.77 5.75
CA ARG A 628 19.89 40.35 4.75
C ARG A 628 20.76 39.27 4.10
N LEU A 629 20.86 39.31 2.77
CA LEU A 629 21.75 38.48 1.96
C LEU A 629 22.94 39.31 1.44
N MET A 630 24.16 38.85 1.68
CA MET A 630 25.35 39.34 1.00
C MET A 630 25.79 38.29 -0.04
N VAL A 631 25.83 38.65 -1.31
CA VAL A 631 26.30 37.75 -2.38
C VAL A 631 27.70 38.17 -2.79
N THR A 632 28.67 37.25 -2.76
CA THR A 632 30.08 37.53 -3.10
C THR A 632 30.56 36.68 -4.27
N GLY A 633 31.44 37.25 -5.10
CA GLY A 633 32.17 36.53 -6.15
C GLY A 633 33.67 36.49 -5.89
N GLN A 634 34.46 36.13 -6.90
CA GLN A 634 35.93 36.16 -6.81
C GLN A 634 36.45 37.56 -6.41
N VAL A 635 37.35 37.61 -5.43
CA VAL A 635 37.89 38.87 -4.89
C VAL A 635 39.25 39.20 -5.53
N GLY A 636 39.22 39.90 -6.68
CA GLY A 636 40.40 40.53 -7.29
C GLY A 636 40.59 40.24 -8.78
N GLY A 637 40.88 41.29 -9.56
CA GLY A 637 41.17 41.21 -11.00
C GLY A 637 40.02 41.60 -11.95
N GLY A 638 38.80 41.73 -11.43
CA GLY A 638 37.57 42.01 -12.19
C GLY A 638 36.41 41.18 -11.63
N MET A 639 35.18 41.42 -12.08
CA MET A 639 34.08 40.49 -11.82
C MET A 639 34.22 39.30 -12.77
N THR A 640 34.38 38.10 -12.21
CA THR A 640 34.47 36.84 -12.98
C THR A 640 33.28 35.93 -12.76
N ASN A 641 32.49 36.18 -11.71
CA ASN A 641 31.29 35.43 -11.38
C ASN A 641 30.03 36.31 -11.48
N ALA A 642 28.87 35.68 -11.68
CA ALA A 642 27.56 36.32 -11.54
C ALA A 642 26.52 35.34 -10.98
N LEU A 643 25.40 35.88 -10.49
CA LEU A 643 24.23 35.11 -10.08
C LEU A 643 23.06 35.38 -11.03
N TYR A 644 22.49 34.33 -11.62
CA TYR A 644 21.29 34.42 -12.46
C TYR A 644 20.08 33.87 -11.70
N VAL A 645 19.01 34.66 -11.59
CA VAL A 645 17.74 34.27 -10.97
C VAL A 645 16.57 34.47 -11.94
N GLY A 646 15.65 33.51 -12.01
CA GLY A 646 14.35 33.72 -12.65
C GLY A 646 13.56 34.78 -11.87
N THR A 647 12.87 34.35 -10.80
CA THR A 647 12.17 35.26 -9.89
C THR A 647 13.09 35.76 -8.77
N LEU A 648 13.12 37.08 -8.52
CA LEU A 648 13.58 37.66 -7.26
C LEU A 648 12.36 38.00 -6.40
N ASP A 649 12.21 37.33 -5.26
CA ASP A 649 11.06 37.49 -4.37
C ASP A 649 11.43 38.20 -3.07
N LEU A 650 10.99 39.45 -2.99
CA LEU A 650 11.05 40.31 -1.80
C LEU A 650 9.66 40.65 -1.27
N SER A 651 8.62 39.86 -1.57
CA SER A 651 7.23 40.20 -1.19
C SER A 651 7.04 40.33 0.33
N ALA A 652 7.89 39.66 1.11
CA ALA A 652 7.91 39.73 2.57
C ALA A 652 8.39 41.09 3.12
N TRP A 653 9.12 41.89 2.32
CA TRP A 653 9.75 43.15 2.74
C TRP A 653 8.84 44.39 2.67
N ALA A 654 7.52 44.21 2.46
CA ALA A 654 6.53 45.29 2.33
C ALA A 654 6.95 46.36 1.30
N THR A 655 7.07 45.94 0.04
CA THR A 655 7.52 46.78 -1.09
C THR A 655 6.60 48.00 -1.31
N ASN A 656 7.02 49.17 -0.85
CA ASN A 656 6.45 50.45 -1.25
C ASN A 656 7.25 51.02 -2.44
N ALA A 657 6.58 51.27 -3.56
CA ALA A 657 7.19 51.82 -4.77
C ALA A 657 7.97 53.12 -4.53
N ALA A 658 7.59 53.92 -3.51
CA ALA A 658 8.31 55.14 -3.15
C ALA A 658 9.71 54.93 -2.52
N ASN A 659 10.06 53.69 -2.15
CA ASN A 659 11.31 53.37 -1.43
C ASN A 659 11.97 52.04 -1.86
N LEU A 660 11.66 51.54 -3.07
CA LEU A 660 12.15 50.25 -3.57
C LEU A 660 13.68 50.08 -3.44
N THR A 661 14.46 51.11 -3.80
CA THR A 661 15.92 51.09 -3.67
C THR A 661 16.39 50.87 -2.23
N ASN A 662 15.71 51.46 -1.24
CA ASN A 662 16.03 51.25 0.17
C ASN A 662 15.70 49.81 0.62
N THR A 663 14.59 49.24 0.15
CA THR A 663 14.23 47.83 0.38
C THR A 663 15.29 46.90 -0.23
N LEU A 664 15.69 47.12 -1.49
CA LEU A 664 16.73 46.34 -2.16
C LEU A 664 18.08 46.42 -1.44
N GLN A 665 18.49 47.61 -1.02
CA GLN A 665 19.75 47.85 -0.32
C GLN A 665 19.79 47.27 1.10
N ALA A 666 18.64 47.16 1.76
CA ALA A 666 18.52 46.52 3.08
C ALA A 666 18.49 44.98 2.97
N ALA A 667 17.84 44.45 1.93
CA ALA A 667 17.73 43.01 1.69
C ALA A 667 18.99 42.39 1.07
N ILE A 668 19.67 43.09 0.15
CA ILE A 668 20.75 42.53 -0.69
C ILE A 668 21.99 43.44 -0.71
N SER A 669 23.18 42.84 -0.58
CA SER A 669 24.48 43.49 -0.75
C SER A 669 25.30 42.78 -1.83
N LEU A 670 25.87 43.55 -2.76
CA LEU A 670 26.66 43.08 -3.91
C LEU A 670 28.04 43.78 -3.96
N PRO A 671 29.01 43.37 -3.11
CA PRO A 671 30.33 44.00 -3.04
C PRO A 671 31.21 43.81 -4.29
N ASN A 672 31.07 42.71 -5.03
CA ASN A 672 32.00 42.39 -6.13
C ASN A 672 31.39 41.44 -7.19
N ILE A 673 30.08 41.45 -7.37
CA ILE A 673 29.37 40.49 -8.23
C ILE A 673 28.08 41.10 -8.80
N ASN A 674 27.73 40.77 -10.04
CA ASN A 674 26.44 41.12 -10.63
C ASN A 674 25.38 40.08 -10.32
N LEU A 675 24.13 40.54 -10.17
CA LEU A 675 22.95 39.70 -10.02
C LEU A 675 21.98 40.02 -11.16
N TYR A 676 21.72 39.02 -12.00
CA TYR A 676 20.87 39.12 -13.18
C TYR A 676 19.50 38.52 -12.89
N TYR A 677 18.42 39.25 -13.21
CA TYR A 677 17.04 38.80 -13.01
C TYR A 677 16.25 38.79 -14.32
N ASP A 678 15.23 37.92 -14.43
CA ASP A 678 14.32 37.93 -15.58
C ASP A 678 13.47 39.21 -15.58
N GLY A 679 13.69 40.10 -16.56
CA GLY A 679 12.92 41.34 -16.67
C GLY A 679 11.46 41.14 -17.07
N ASN A 680 11.10 39.98 -17.63
CA ASN A 680 9.77 39.67 -18.16
C ASN A 680 8.92 38.79 -17.23
N ASP A 681 9.52 38.15 -16.22
CA ASP A 681 8.77 37.43 -15.18
C ASP A 681 7.76 38.41 -14.50
N PRO A 682 6.44 38.14 -14.56
CA PRO A 682 5.43 38.98 -13.91
C PRO A 682 5.65 39.18 -12.41
N ASN A 683 6.33 38.24 -11.74
CA ASN A 683 6.67 38.36 -10.32
C ASN A 683 7.79 39.39 -10.07
N ASN A 684 8.62 39.68 -11.07
CA ASN A 684 9.66 40.72 -11.03
C ASN A 684 9.17 42.10 -11.49
N ALA A 685 7.90 42.25 -11.90
CA ALA A 685 7.36 43.49 -12.44
C ALA A 685 7.53 44.72 -11.51
N TYR A 686 7.67 44.50 -10.20
CA TYR A 686 7.95 45.57 -9.23
C TYR A 686 9.34 46.22 -9.40
N LEU A 687 10.27 45.55 -10.10
CA LEU A 687 11.62 46.06 -10.41
C LEU A 687 11.66 46.96 -11.66
N GLY A 688 10.55 47.06 -12.41
CA GLY A 688 10.40 48.00 -13.54
C GLY A 688 11.32 47.77 -14.74
N GLN A 689 12.02 46.64 -14.81
CA GLN A 689 13.15 46.40 -15.74
C GLN A 689 14.29 47.43 -15.57
N GLU A 690 14.51 47.93 -14.35
CA GLU A 690 15.58 48.86 -14.01
C GLU A 690 16.85 48.15 -13.50
N THR A 691 17.98 48.84 -13.62
CA THR A 691 19.28 48.42 -13.03
C THR A 691 19.52 49.16 -11.72
N PHE A 692 19.84 48.43 -10.65
CA PHE A 692 20.05 48.99 -9.32
C PHE A 692 21.48 48.73 -8.81
N SER A 693 22.21 49.79 -8.48
CA SER A 693 23.48 49.68 -7.74
C SER A 693 23.21 49.52 -6.24
N LEU A 694 23.72 48.44 -5.65
CA LEU A 694 23.46 48.04 -4.26
C LEU A 694 24.67 48.27 -3.34
N TRP A 695 24.47 48.11 -2.02
CA TRP A 695 25.54 48.33 -1.04
C TRP A 695 26.70 47.35 -1.25
N GLY A 696 27.92 47.90 -1.22
CA GLY A 696 29.16 47.18 -1.52
C GLY A 696 29.94 47.81 -2.68
N GLY A 697 29.26 48.52 -3.60
CA GLY A 697 29.88 49.44 -4.57
C GLY A 697 30.60 48.79 -5.76
N GLY A 698 30.69 47.46 -5.83
CA GLY A 698 31.36 46.72 -6.90
C GLY A 698 30.47 45.74 -7.67
N GLY A 699 29.15 45.88 -7.62
CA GLY A 699 28.18 45.01 -8.32
C GLY A 699 26.80 45.66 -8.46
N SER A 700 25.97 45.16 -9.38
CA SER A 700 24.60 45.68 -9.61
C SER A 700 23.57 44.57 -9.85
N LEU A 701 22.31 44.89 -9.55
CA LEU A 701 21.12 44.13 -9.94
C LEU A 701 20.70 44.57 -11.36
N ILE A 702 20.68 43.66 -12.33
CA ILE A 702 20.56 43.97 -13.77
C ILE A 702 19.46 43.10 -14.42
N PRO A 703 18.54 43.65 -15.23
CA PRO A 703 17.55 42.86 -15.96
C PRO A 703 18.18 42.12 -17.15
N VAL A 704 17.73 40.91 -17.40
CA VAL A 704 17.98 40.15 -18.64
C VAL A 704 16.74 40.29 -19.53
N PRO A 705 16.85 40.88 -20.74
CA PRO A 705 15.76 40.89 -21.71
C PRO A 705 15.66 39.54 -22.42
N GLU A 706 14.44 39.09 -22.76
CA GLU A 706 14.30 37.89 -23.59
C GLU A 706 14.91 38.03 -25.00
N PRO A 707 15.37 36.90 -25.61
CA PRO A 707 16.03 36.90 -26.93
C PRO A 707 15.22 37.53 -28.08
N GLU A 708 13.89 37.60 -27.97
CA GLU A 708 13.04 38.16 -29.03
C GLU A 708 13.31 39.65 -29.30
N ALA A 709 13.77 40.41 -28.30
CA ALA A 709 14.19 41.81 -28.50
C ALA A 709 15.40 41.90 -29.45
N CYS A 710 16.36 40.96 -29.34
CA CYS A 710 17.50 40.87 -30.24
C CYS A 710 17.11 40.38 -31.64
N ALA A 711 16.14 39.46 -31.73
CA ALA A 711 15.60 39.00 -33.02
C ALA A 711 14.87 40.12 -33.78
N LEU A 712 14.07 40.94 -33.08
CA LEU A 712 13.43 42.13 -33.65
C LEU A 712 14.43 43.21 -34.07
N LEU A 713 15.51 43.39 -33.31
CA LEU A 713 16.58 44.34 -33.68
C LEU A 713 17.35 43.87 -34.93
N LEU A 714 17.72 42.59 -35.03
CA LEU A 714 18.33 42.02 -36.25
C LEU A 714 17.38 42.07 -37.45
N ALA A 715 16.09 41.76 -37.26
CA ALA A 715 15.08 41.88 -38.32
C ALA A 715 14.94 43.35 -38.79
N GLY A 716 14.94 44.31 -37.87
CA GLY A 716 14.95 45.75 -38.18
C GLY A 716 16.17 46.16 -39.01
N ILE A 717 17.37 45.71 -38.63
CA ILE A 717 18.62 45.97 -39.37
C ILE A 717 18.57 45.32 -40.76
N LEU A 718 18.10 44.07 -40.89
CA LEU A 718 17.96 43.40 -42.18
C LEU A 718 16.95 44.10 -43.11
N VAL A 719 15.82 44.59 -42.58
CA VAL A 719 14.86 45.40 -43.33
C VAL A 719 15.45 46.76 -43.74
N PHE A 720 16.27 47.38 -42.89
CA PHE A 720 16.93 48.65 -43.18
C PHE A 720 18.01 48.51 -44.26
N VAL A 721 18.86 47.49 -44.17
CA VAL A 721 19.87 47.15 -45.19
C VAL A 721 19.22 46.81 -46.52
N ARG A 722 18.09 46.08 -46.53
CA ARG A 722 17.32 45.81 -47.75
C ARG A 722 16.77 47.10 -48.37
N ARG A 723 16.19 48.00 -47.56
CA ARG A 723 15.71 49.31 -48.02
C ARG A 723 16.80 50.25 -48.54
N MET A 724 18.05 50.12 -48.09
CA MET A 724 19.17 50.88 -48.66
C MET A 724 19.67 50.27 -49.97
N ARG A 725 19.59 48.94 -50.14
CA ARG A 725 19.93 48.25 -51.39
C ARG A 725 18.89 48.45 -52.49
N ASP A 726 17.64 48.68 -52.14
CA ASP A 726 16.54 48.99 -53.09
C ASP A 726 16.44 50.50 -53.44
N ARG A 727 17.45 51.31 -53.06
CA ARG A 727 17.49 52.78 -53.26
C ARG A 727 18.80 53.31 -53.88
N GLY A 728 19.65 52.42 -54.40
CA GLY A 728 20.81 52.72 -55.22
C GLY A 728 20.81 51.86 -56.48
#